data_AF-A0A2Z4WDK0-F1
#
_entry.id   AF-A0A2Z4WDK0-F1
#
_cell.length_a   1.000
_cell.length_b   1.000
_cell.length_c   1.000
_cell.angle_alpha   90.00
_cell.angle_beta   90.00
_cell.angle_gamma   90.00
#
_symmetry.space_group_name_H-M   'P 1'
#
loop_
_entity.id
_entity.type
_entity.pdbx_description
1 polymer ?
#
loop_
_entity_poly.entity_id
_entity_poly.type
_entity_poly.pdbx_seq_one_letter_code
_entity_poly.pdbx_strand_id
1 'polypeptide(L)'
;MMIKEGFDKMKNRKVLSLIYSFIFISFIFSSNMVYAEEVISDMDTIKITLSNLQDEEVLTMEKEVSASVISVNPVENVEVYLDNKEIGNIPFQVIHKDDDEKTYGEFSYKLNPKELLEGKHQIDFVVTDINGISKRKSKNITIEGIKQNVEDEQVTEKRREIKAFVESEKTAIMGRAEITRGQAFSYLKLRNFQKSNEYISNFVNWVWEEGEAEGIRPDIAFAQIMKETAFLKFGGDVNESQNNFAGIGAVGGGVTGASFPTIQIGIRAVIQHLKAYACKDPLNKELVDPRFNLVTRGCAPYVEDLSNKWAAGDSNYGKDIVKMVEYAKTLEGSNPQAIVKSFKVYDSGTECNVDNKFVYNKKYTLVAEAESMNTTLYQFWIKDKRTDQWTMLRDYSEDNTFTWTSPSDGKDYLVGVHVKDKCSKERLDDFKYTPVQFILAKAKLQSFGVYDGNTEIKDFVFKKGKTYTLKSTAIANSKVLYQFWIKDKRTDKWTMLRDYEENNTCTWITPTEGKDYLIGVHVKDESSQERLDDFKYNLMKLESMKSYVQSFGVYDGNNEIKNSVFKKGKTYTLKAVAIAESKPLYQFWIKDKRNGQWTMLRDFAESNTFTWIAPMNGQDYLIGVHVKDKYSRERLDDFKYNPIQLEVEKSHIESFGVYDNNTEIKNYVFKKGKIYTLKAVAIAKSKALYQFWIKDKRNDQWTMLRDFAEGNSITWTAPTDGENYLIGVHVKDKYSVERLDDFKYSPMKVESGTAQVQSFKMYDGSKEITSNVFQRGKTYTLKAMANGDSKSLYQFWIKDKSNNQWTMLRDYSEDNTFTWTAPTKSCQDYLLGVHIKDKCSQQRLDSFKYQPITLYGTIIVNNKKKIVLDAGHGNRNLTYGGYDSGAVGVGGIKESDLTQSLTLKLGQYLQRQNFDIIYTRDYLKGYRQVGEDLMQRVDVANSNKADLFVSIHFDSSNNPSANGISTHYSSYRPNLDNSGLQTMNDIVYDRTPCTEAIKSRELSNLIGKRLAELGFVNRGSSDHNLYVTKNTNMPSLLIENGFVTNPTEANKIKDLDMQNKMAEKIGQAINDFFK
;
A
#
# COMPACT_ATOMS: atom_id res chain seq x y z
N MET A 1 -1.44 4.72 54.06
CA MET A 1 -0.71 5.89 54.61
C MET A 1 -0.14 6.64 53.42
N MET A 2 -0.63 7.82 53.01
CA MET A 2 -1.85 8.60 53.37
C MET A 2 -3.17 7.81 53.19
N ILE A 3 -4.40 8.24 53.53
CA ILE A 3 -4.91 9.17 54.58
C ILE A 3 -4.47 10.65 54.44
N LYS A 4 -5.35 11.63 54.13
CA LYS A 4 -6.44 12.13 55.01
C LYS A 4 -7.37 13.13 54.26
N GLU A 5 -8.55 13.43 54.83
CA GLU A 5 -9.42 14.63 54.63
C GLU A 5 -9.80 15.09 53.19
N GLY A 6 -11.05 15.43 52.85
CA GLY A 6 -12.28 15.57 53.64
C GLY A 6 -12.62 17.03 53.96
N PHE A 7 -13.45 17.69 53.14
CA PHE A 7 -14.06 18.97 53.49
C PHE A 7 -15.52 19.05 53.03
N ASP A 8 -16.39 19.26 54.01
CA ASP A 8 -17.85 19.40 53.90
C ASP A 8 -18.22 20.89 53.88
N LYS A 9 -19.22 21.28 53.08
CA LYS A 9 -19.96 22.57 53.16
C LYS A 9 -19.10 23.87 52.99
N MET A 10 -19.61 25.03 52.54
CA MET A 10 -20.93 25.64 52.71
C MET A 10 -21.00 26.97 51.94
N LYS A 11 -22.23 27.52 51.73
CA LYS A 11 -22.54 28.97 51.54
C LYS A 11 -22.00 29.62 50.24
N ASN A 12 -22.63 30.61 49.60
CA ASN A 12 -23.68 31.59 49.90
C ASN A 12 -24.46 31.89 48.58
N ARG A 13 -25.63 32.55 48.47
CA ARG A 13 -26.65 33.20 49.35
C ARG A 13 -27.99 33.05 48.57
N LYS A 14 -29.19 32.81 49.13
CA LYS A 14 -29.95 33.51 50.19
C LYS A 14 -30.26 34.99 49.96
N VAL A 15 -31.41 35.27 49.31
CA VAL A 15 -32.50 36.19 49.73
C VAL A 15 -33.79 35.55 49.14
N LEU A 16 -34.79 35.03 49.88
CA LEU A 16 -35.79 35.63 50.80
C LEU A 16 -36.86 36.49 50.08
N SER A 17 -38.14 36.54 50.46
CA SER A 17 -38.98 35.86 51.48
C SER A 17 -40.46 35.97 51.02
N LEU A 18 -41.54 35.44 51.62
CA LEU A 18 -41.85 34.71 52.86
C LEU A 18 -42.68 33.43 52.47
N ILE A 19 -43.37 32.61 53.30
CA ILE A 19 -43.65 32.57 54.76
C ILE A 19 -43.71 31.11 55.28
N TYR A 20 -44.37 30.87 56.42
CA TYR A 20 -44.47 29.67 57.25
C TYR A 20 -45.72 28.78 56.95
N SER A 21 -45.77 27.48 57.29
CA SER A 21 -46.16 26.99 58.66
C SER A 21 -45.98 25.47 58.98
N PHE A 22 -46.11 25.18 60.29
CA PHE A 22 -46.09 23.96 61.16
C PHE A 22 -46.84 22.66 60.73
N ILE A 23 -46.81 21.50 61.43
CA ILE A 23 -45.77 20.65 62.14
C ILE A 23 -46.44 19.49 62.97
N PHE A 24 -45.82 18.27 63.01
CA PHE A 24 -46.06 17.08 63.90
C PHE A 24 -47.48 16.38 63.85
N ILE A 25 -47.65 15.03 63.83
CA ILE A 25 -47.42 13.90 64.79
C ILE A 25 -48.48 13.75 65.92
N SER A 26 -49.14 12.56 66.04
CA SER A 26 -49.71 11.84 67.25
C SER A 26 -51.09 11.13 66.99
N PHE A 27 -51.65 10.21 67.81
CA PHE A 27 -51.19 8.99 68.54
C PHE A 27 -52.39 8.26 69.25
N ILE A 28 -52.42 6.90 69.35
CA ILE A 28 -53.33 5.98 70.15
C ILE A 28 -54.88 6.12 69.97
N PHE A 29 -55.83 5.29 70.46
CA PHE A 29 -56.02 4.14 71.42
C PHE A 29 -57.29 3.31 70.96
N SER A 30 -58.00 2.32 71.57
CA SER A 30 -58.07 1.38 72.74
C SER A 30 -59.39 0.53 72.61
N SER A 31 -59.77 -0.62 73.23
CA SER A 31 -59.17 -1.74 74.01
C SER A 31 -60.28 -2.78 74.44
N ASN A 32 -59.94 -4.06 74.69
CA ASN A 32 -60.71 -5.15 75.42
C ASN A 32 -61.97 -5.79 74.74
N MET A 33 -62.53 -6.96 75.15
CA MET A 33 -62.06 -8.31 75.61
C MET A 33 -63.29 -9.24 75.90
N VAL A 34 -63.21 -10.59 75.77
CA VAL A 34 -63.96 -11.70 76.50
C VAL A 34 -64.11 -13.00 75.65
N TYR A 35 -64.22 -14.17 76.30
CA TYR A 35 -64.37 -15.55 75.77
C TYR A 35 -65.80 -16.11 75.88
N ALA A 36 -66.18 -17.09 75.03
CA ALA A 36 -66.84 -18.37 75.41
C ALA A 36 -67.04 -19.32 74.20
N GLU A 37 -67.25 -20.61 74.47
CA GLU A 37 -67.50 -21.73 73.52
C GLU A 37 -68.96 -21.69 72.96
N GLU A 38 -69.46 -22.57 72.06
CA GLU A 38 -69.09 -23.94 71.65
C GLU A 38 -69.80 -24.33 70.32
N VAL A 39 -69.27 -25.32 69.55
CA VAL A 39 -69.87 -26.03 68.37
C VAL A 39 -70.25 -25.10 67.16
N ILE A 40 -70.06 -25.39 65.85
CA ILE A 40 -70.16 -26.60 65.02
C ILE A 40 -69.06 -26.59 63.93
N SER A 41 -68.82 -27.74 63.29
CA SER A 41 -67.82 -27.98 62.24
C SER A 41 -67.86 -27.02 61.03
N ASP A 42 -66.76 -26.30 60.78
CA ASP A 42 -66.41 -25.67 59.50
C ASP A 42 -64.96 -26.05 59.10
N MET A 43 -64.79 -27.21 58.46
CA MET A 43 -63.51 -27.61 57.82
C MET A 43 -63.28 -26.86 56.49
N ASP A 44 -63.46 -25.54 56.46
CA ASP A 44 -63.70 -24.82 55.20
C ASP A 44 -62.90 -23.51 55.00
N THR A 45 -61.70 -23.41 55.59
CA THR A 45 -60.85 -22.20 55.53
C THR A 45 -59.53 -22.36 54.75
N ILE A 46 -59.61 -22.88 53.52
CA ILE A 46 -58.58 -22.59 52.49
C ILE A 46 -58.78 -21.14 52.03
N LYS A 47 -57.93 -20.22 52.48
CA LYS A 47 -58.02 -18.79 52.15
C LYS A 47 -56.98 -18.41 51.09
N ILE A 48 -57.44 -18.27 49.85
CA ILE A 48 -56.63 -17.84 48.69
C ILE A 48 -56.62 -16.31 48.60
N THR A 49 -55.43 -15.70 48.55
CA THR A 49 -55.25 -14.26 48.39
C THR A 49 -54.42 -13.95 47.14
N LEU A 50 -55.06 -13.36 46.12
CA LEU A 50 -54.40 -12.86 44.91
C LEU A 50 -53.95 -11.41 45.15
N SER A 51 -52.63 -11.15 45.15
CA SER A 51 -52.07 -9.84 45.52
C SER A 51 -51.62 -8.98 44.32
N ASN A 52 -51.34 -9.58 43.17
CA ASN A 52 -50.64 -8.94 42.04
C ASN A 52 -51.46 -8.77 40.74
N LEU A 53 -52.78 -9.01 40.76
CA LEU A 53 -53.70 -8.73 39.65
C LEU A 53 -54.71 -7.63 40.01
N GLN A 54 -54.81 -6.59 39.19
CA GLN A 54 -55.87 -5.58 39.32
C GLN A 54 -57.16 -6.06 38.63
N ASP A 55 -58.31 -5.48 38.97
CA ASP A 55 -59.57 -5.76 38.26
C ASP A 55 -59.55 -5.11 36.87
N GLU A 56 -59.84 -5.91 35.84
CA GLU A 56 -59.76 -5.53 34.42
C GLU A 56 -58.37 -5.11 33.93
N GLU A 57 -57.31 -5.78 34.40
CA GLU A 57 -55.94 -5.54 33.93
C GLU A 57 -55.74 -6.00 32.46
N VAL A 58 -55.05 -5.17 31.67
CA VAL A 58 -54.79 -5.41 30.23
C VAL A 58 -53.39 -6.00 30.03
N LEU A 59 -53.30 -7.18 29.41
CA LEU A 59 -52.07 -7.94 29.21
C LEU A 59 -51.63 -7.92 27.74
N THR A 60 -50.47 -7.30 27.49
CA THR A 60 -49.84 -7.19 26.15
C THR A 60 -48.47 -7.87 26.07
N MET A 61 -47.96 -8.38 27.20
CA MET A 61 -46.73 -9.15 27.31
C MET A 61 -46.82 -10.14 28.48
N GLU A 62 -45.87 -11.07 28.58
CA GLU A 62 -45.82 -12.06 29.65
C GLU A 62 -45.82 -11.41 31.04
N LYS A 63 -46.78 -11.78 31.89
CA LYS A 63 -46.87 -11.31 33.28
C LYS A 63 -46.86 -12.48 34.25
N GLU A 64 -46.04 -12.37 35.29
CA GLU A 64 -46.05 -13.29 36.43
C GLU A 64 -47.08 -12.84 37.47
N VAL A 65 -47.96 -13.76 37.85
CA VAL A 65 -48.98 -13.59 38.88
C VAL A 65 -48.58 -14.47 40.06
N SER A 66 -48.59 -13.92 41.28
CA SER A 66 -48.37 -14.69 42.50
C SER A 66 -49.50 -14.52 43.50
N ALA A 67 -49.63 -15.52 44.37
CA ALA A 67 -50.70 -15.65 45.35
C ALA A 67 -50.21 -16.36 46.60
N SER A 68 -50.81 -16.04 47.75
CA SER A 68 -50.60 -16.76 49.00
C SER A 68 -51.85 -17.53 49.42
N VAL A 69 -51.63 -18.73 49.96
CA VAL A 69 -52.68 -19.63 50.46
C VAL A 69 -52.42 -19.91 51.93
N ILE A 70 -53.47 -19.75 52.74
CA ILE A 70 -53.52 -20.25 54.12
C ILE A 70 -54.44 -21.46 54.12
N SER A 71 -53.98 -22.60 54.63
CA SER A 71 -54.76 -23.83 54.75
C SER A 71 -54.46 -24.56 56.05
N VAL A 72 -55.45 -25.22 56.63
CA VAL A 72 -55.26 -26.14 57.77
C VAL A 72 -54.66 -27.48 57.35
N ASN A 73 -54.87 -27.88 56.09
CA ASN A 73 -54.34 -29.12 55.49
C ASN A 73 -53.25 -28.81 54.45
N PRO A 74 -52.30 -29.74 54.20
CA PRO A 74 -51.40 -29.64 53.06
C PRO A 74 -52.16 -29.49 51.73
N VAL A 75 -51.64 -28.66 50.83
CA VAL A 75 -52.16 -28.49 49.46
C VAL A 75 -51.56 -29.56 48.56
N GLU A 76 -52.38 -30.24 47.76
CA GLU A 76 -51.93 -31.23 46.78
C GLU A 76 -51.54 -30.57 45.45
N ASN A 77 -52.43 -29.75 44.89
CA ASN A 77 -52.20 -29.08 43.62
C ASN A 77 -52.79 -27.65 43.56
N VAL A 78 -52.34 -26.89 42.55
CA VAL A 78 -52.94 -25.61 42.16
C VAL A 78 -53.15 -25.60 40.65
N GLU A 79 -54.40 -25.62 40.22
CA GLU A 79 -54.79 -25.58 38.82
C GLU A 79 -55.14 -24.14 38.38
N VAL A 80 -54.77 -23.81 37.14
CA VAL A 80 -55.04 -22.52 36.51
C VAL A 80 -55.96 -22.75 35.31
N TYR A 81 -57.10 -22.07 35.30
CA TYR A 81 -58.08 -22.12 34.22
C TYR A 81 -58.24 -20.74 33.57
N LEU A 82 -58.48 -20.73 32.26
CA LEU A 82 -58.94 -19.55 31.51
C LEU A 82 -60.26 -19.90 30.81
N ASP A 83 -61.30 -19.11 31.04
CA ASP A 83 -62.65 -19.32 30.51
C ASP A 83 -63.19 -20.76 30.71
N ASN A 84 -62.90 -21.34 31.88
CA ASN A 84 -63.20 -22.72 32.29
C ASN A 84 -62.39 -23.84 31.58
N LYS A 85 -61.39 -23.52 30.76
CA LYS A 85 -60.41 -24.49 30.24
C LYS A 85 -59.13 -24.48 31.08
N GLU A 86 -58.64 -25.64 31.50
CA GLU A 86 -57.35 -25.75 32.20
C GLU A 86 -56.20 -25.33 31.26
N ILE A 87 -55.27 -24.51 31.76
CA ILE A 87 -54.09 -24.01 31.04
C ILE A 87 -52.76 -24.34 31.75
N GLY A 88 -52.80 -24.80 33.00
CA GLY A 88 -51.60 -25.25 33.70
C GLY A 88 -51.88 -25.72 35.12
N ASN A 89 -50.99 -26.56 35.64
CA ASN A 89 -51.02 -27.10 37.00
C ASN A 89 -49.67 -26.84 37.67
N ILE A 90 -49.69 -26.39 38.93
CA ILE A 90 -48.52 -25.88 39.65
C ILE A 90 -48.30 -26.74 40.92
N PRO A 91 -47.13 -27.38 41.09
CA PRO A 91 -46.80 -28.06 42.33
C PRO A 91 -46.57 -27.03 43.45
N PHE A 92 -47.32 -27.15 44.54
CA PHE A 92 -47.31 -26.20 45.66
C PHE A 92 -46.02 -26.31 46.50
N GLN A 93 -45.43 -25.17 46.88
CA GLN A 93 -44.29 -25.14 47.80
C GLN A 93 -44.72 -24.57 49.16
N VAL A 94 -44.56 -25.40 50.21
CA VAL A 94 -44.79 -25.01 51.61
C VAL A 94 -43.61 -24.17 52.10
N ILE A 95 -43.90 -23.01 52.67
CA ILE A 95 -42.88 -22.04 53.11
C ILE A 95 -42.83 -21.95 54.64
N HIS A 96 -43.96 -22.10 55.35
CA HIS A 96 -43.99 -22.07 56.81
C HIS A 96 -45.17 -22.86 57.41
N LYS A 97 -44.99 -23.33 58.65
CA LYS A 97 -46.07 -23.67 59.59
C LYS A 97 -45.91 -22.77 60.82
N ASP A 98 -46.99 -22.20 61.33
CA ASP A 98 -47.00 -21.57 62.66
C ASP A 98 -47.46 -22.57 63.74
N ASP A 99 -47.41 -22.15 65.02
CA ASP A 99 -47.69 -23.01 66.18
C ASP A 99 -49.15 -23.52 66.25
N ASP A 100 -50.10 -22.94 65.50
CA ASP A 100 -51.47 -23.44 65.29
C ASP A 100 -51.55 -24.52 64.17
N GLU A 101 -50.42 -25.12 63.78
CA GLU A 101 -50.25 -26.13 62.71
C GLU A 101 -50.63 -25.70 61.27
N LYS A 102 -51.18 -24.50 61.08
CA LYS A 102 -51.60 -23.95 59.78
C LYS A 102 -50.45 -23.89 58.79
N THR A 103 -50.72 -24.33 57.57
CA THR A 103 -49.74 -24.40 56.48
C THR A 103 -49.87 -23.16 55.59
N TYR A 104 -48.74 -22.45 55.43
CA TYR A 104 -48.61 -21.30 54.56
C TYR A 104 -47.70 -21.64 53.37
N GLY A 105 -48.15 -21.30 52.17
CA GLY A 105 -47.35 -21.40 50.97
C GLY A 105 -47.80 -20.41 49.91
N GLU A 106 -46.92 -20.18 48.95
CA GLU A 106 -47.13 -19.25 47.85
C GLU A 106 -46.89 -19.99 46.52
N PHE A 107 -47.57 -19.54 45.47
CA PHE A 107 -47.32 -20.00 44.12
C PHE A 107 -47.21 -18.81 43.16
N SER A 108 -46.52 -19.00 42.04
CA SER A 108 -46.55 -18.08 40.91
C SER A 108 -46.79 -18.80 39.59
N TYR A 109 -47.40 -18.09 38.65
CA TYR A 109 -47.70 -18.56 37.30
C TYR A 109 -47.45 -17.45 36.28
N LYS A 110 -46.96 -17.80 35.09
CA LYS A 110 -46.70 -16.84 34.00
C LYS A 110 -47.77 -16.97 32.92
N LEU A 111 -48.54 -15.90 32.75
CA LEU A 111 -49.53 -15.79 31.69
C LEU A 111 -48.86 -15.20 30.44
N ASN A 112 -48.93 -15.93 29.32
CA ASN A 112 -48.44 -15.47 28.02
C ASN A 112 -49.61 -15.04 27.12
N PRO A 113 -49.88 -13.73 26.94
CA PRO A 113 -51.00 -13.28 26.10
C PRO A 113 -50.80 -13.60 24.60
N LYS A 114 -49.62 -14.04 24.17
CA LYS A 114 -49.35 -14.39 22.76
C LYS A 114 -49.86 -15.77 22.34
N GLU A 115 -50.18 -16.64 23.30
CA GLU A 115 -50.66 -18.01 23.08
C GLU A 115 -52.19 -18.11 23.26
N LEU A 116 -52.84 -16.96 23.45
CA LEU A 116 -54.26 -16.78 23.78
C LEU A 116 -54.91 -15.85 22.75
N LEU A 117 -56.24 -15.83 22.72
CA LEU A 117 -57.00 -14.96 21.81
C LEU A 117 -57.13 -13.53 22.38
N GLU A 118 -57.42 -12.56 21.51
CA GLU A 118 -57.76 -11.18 21.90
C GLU A 118 -59.20 -11.11 22.44
N GLY A 119 -59.39 -10.48 23.60
CA GLY A 119 -60.69 -10.41 24.26
C GLY A 119 -60.64 -10.10 25.77
N LYS A 120 -61.82 -10.11 26.41
CA LYS A 120 -61.96 -10.16 27.86
C LYS A 120 -62.10 -11.62 28.30
N HIS A 121 -61.31 -12.04 29.28
CA HIS A 121 -61.21 -13.42 29.73
C HIS A 121 -61.29 -13.49 31.27
N GLN A 122 -61.82 -14.59 31.78
CA GLN A 122 -61.84 -14.90 33.21
C GLN A 122 -60.76 -15.93 33.51
N ILE A 123 -59.80 -15.56 34.37
CA ILE A 123 -58.82 -16.48 34.93
C ILE A 123 -59.28 -16.95 36.32
N ASP A 124 -59.25 -18.26 36.54
CA ASP A 124 -59.50 -18.87 37.83
C ASP A 124 -58.26 -19.62 38.33
N PHE A 125 -57.96 -19.48 39.62
CA PHE A 125 -57.03 -20.35 40.34
C PHE A 125 -57.84 -21.29 41.23
N VAL A 126 -57.62 -22.59 41.12
CA VAL A 126 -58.24 -23.63 41.95
C VAL A 126 -57.15 -24.27 42.80
N VAL A 127 -57.33 -24.26 44.11
CA VAL A 127 -56.41 -24.88 45.06
C VAL A 127 -57.11 -26.04 45.73
N THR A 128 -56.52 -27.23 45.70
CA THR A 128 -57.10 -28.46 46.27
C THR A 128 -56.19 -28.99 47.38
N ASP A 129 -56.76 -29.29 48.55
CA ASP A 129 -56.04 -29.95 49.64
C ASP A 129 -55.89 -31.47 49.43
N ILE A 130 -55.01 -32.11 50.19
CA ILE A 130 -54.79 -33.58 50.13
C ILE A 130 -56.01 -34.44 50.52
N ASN A 131 -57.15 -33.82 50.88
CA ASN A 131 -58.42 -34.49 51.13
C ASN A 131 -59.42 -34.31 49.98
N GLY A 132 -59.02 -33.64 48.88
CA GLY A 132 -59.85 -33.35 47.73
C GLY A 132 -60.76 -32.12 47.86
N ILE A 133 -60.54 -31.26 48.87
CA ILE A 133 -61.34 -30.05 49.07
C ILE A 133 -60.76 -28.91 48.25
N SER A 134 -61.45 -28.56 47.16
CA SER A 134 -61.05 -27.46 46.27
C SER A 134 -61.74 -26.13 46.59
N LYS A 135 -60.98 -25.03 46.57
CA LYS A 135 -61.51 -23.66 46.51
C LYS A 135 -61.05 -22.95 45.23
N ARG A 136 -61.96 -22.23 44.57
CA ARG A 136 -61.71 -21.46 43.33
C ARG A 136 -61.68 -19.96 43.62
N LYS A 137 -60.75 -19.23 43.00
CA LYS A 137 -60.72 -17.76 43.03
C LYS A 137 -60.53 -17.17 41.63
N SER A 138 -61.53 -16.39 41.21
CA SER A 138 -61.64 -15.77 39.89
C SER A 138 -61.08 -14.35 39.82
N LYS A 139 -60.64 -13.94 38.62
CA LYS A 139 -60.28 -12.57 38.26
C LYS A 139 -60.56 -12.32 36.77
N ASN A 140 -60.98 -11.11 36.41
CA ASN A 140 -61.20 -10.72 35.01
C ASN A 140 -60.00 -9.93 34.47
N ILE A 141 -59.53 -10.32 33.28
CA ILE A 141 -58.39 -9.73 32.57
C ILE A 141 -58.78 -9.45 31.11
N THR A 142 -58.01 -8.59 30.43
CA THR A 142 -58.18 -8.30 29.00
C THR A 142 -56.87 -8.59 28.27
N ILE A 143 -56.94 -9.18 27.08
CA ILE A 143 -55.79 -9.46 26.21
C ILE A 143 -56.01 -8.71 24.89
N GLU A 144 -55.01 -7.95 24.45
CA GLU A 144 -55.03 -7.19 23.19
C GLU A 144 -53.96 -7.69 22.21
N GLY A 145 -54.29 -7.79 20.92
CA GLY A 145 -53.47 -8.46 19.90
C GLY A 145 -53.40 -7.69 18.57
N ILE A 146 -52.25 -7.78 17.88
CA ILE A 146 -52.04 -7.05 16.63
C ILE A 146 -52.60 -7.86 15.43
N LYS A 147 -53.74 -7.39 14.91
CA LYS A 147 -54.64 -8.01 13.91
C LYS A 147 -54.04 -8.46 12.57
N GLN A 148 -54.68 -9.48 11.99
CA GLN A 148 -55.40 -9.46 10.69
C GLN A 148 -56.37 -10.67 10.64
N ASN A 149 -57.70 -10.48 10.69
CA ASN A 149 -58.66 -10.24 9.58
C ASN A 149 -58.92 -11.47 8.66
N VAL A 150 -60.12 -11.84 8.17
CA VAL A 150 -61.59 -11.68 8.43
C VAL A 150 -62.26 -12.62 7.37
N GLU A 151 -63.33 -13.41 7.58
CA GLU A 151 -64.78 -13.11 7.63
C GLU A 151 -65.60 -14.40 7.90
N ASP A 152 -66.93 -14.35 8.14
CA ASP A 152 -67.76 -15.50 8.58
C ASP A 152 -69.14 -15.59 7.86
N GLU A 153 -69.63 -16.82 7.66
CA GLU A 153 -70.86 -17.17 6.91
C GLU A 153 -71.88 -18.00 7.74
N GLN A 154 -71.47 -18.56 8.89
CA GLN A 154 -72.16 -19.71 9.52
C GLN A 154 -73.56 -19.45 10.12
N VAL A 155 -73.94 -18.19 10.34
CA VAL A 155 -75.15 -17.85 11.14
C VAL A 155 -76.46 -18.09 10.36
N THR A 156 -76.43 -18.13 9.03
CA THR A 156 -77.64 -18.32 8.20
C THR A 156 -78.04 -19.80 8.08
N GLU A 157 -77.08 -20.72 8.10
CA GLU A 157 -77.30 -22.14 7.76
C GLU A 157 -78.13 -22.87 8.82
N LYS A 158 -77.95 -22.53 10.10
CA LYS A 158 -78.61 -23.14 11.26
C LYS A 158 -80.15 -23.11 11.27
N ARG A 159 -80.79 -22.35 10.39
CA ARG A 159 -82.26 -22.35 10.21
C ARG A 159 -82.75 -23.18 9.02
N ARG A 160 -81.86 -23.67 8.15
CA ARG A 160 -82.15 -24.73 7.17
C ARG A 160 -82.01 -26.12 7.79
N GLU A 161 -80.98 -26.33 8.60
CA GLU A 161 -80.65 -27.61 9.26
C GLU A 161 -81.87 -28.29 9.90
N ILE A 162 -82.67 -27.55 10.68
CA ILE A 162 -83.83 -28.09 11.41
C ILE A 162 -84.94 -28.59 10.47
N LYS A 163 -85.06 -28.04 9.25
CA LYS A 163 -86.01 -28.56 8.24
C LYS A 163 -85.45 -29.78 7.51
N ALA A 164 -84.15 -29.77 7.20
CA ALA A 164 -83.46 -30.93 6.63
C ALA A 164 -83.51 -32.15 7.57
N PHE A 165 -83.47 -31.93 8.90
CA PHE A 165 -83.50 -32.97 9.94
C PHE A 165 -84.70 -33.93 9.86
N VAL A 166 -85.83 -33.51 9.29
CA VAL A 166 -87.03 -34.37 9.13
C VAL A 166 -87.06 -35.07 7.76
N GLU A 167 -86.38 -34.51 6.75
CA GLU A 167 -86.19 -35.17 5.45
C GLU A 167 -85.02 -36.17 5.48
N SER A 168 -84.09 -36.05 6.45
CA SER A 168 -82.91 -36.92 6.59
C SER A 168 -83.15 -38.33 7.17
N GLU A 169 -84.37 -38.69 7.57
CA GLU A 169 -84.71 -40.08 7.95
C GLU A 169 -85.18 -40.96 6.75
N LYS A 170 -85.39 -40.38 5.57
CA LYS A 170 -85.76 -41.14 4.35
C LYS A 170 -84.57 -41.31 3.40
N THR A 171 -84.49 -42.48 2.77
CA THR A 171 -83.45 -42.78 1.79
C THR A 171 -83.78 -42.12 0.45
N ALA A 172 -83.09 -41.03 0.09
CA ALA A 172 -83.27 -40.40 -1.23
C ALA A 172 -82.87 -41.34 -2.38
N ILE A 173 -83.56 -41.29 -3.53
CA ILE A 173 -83.19 -42.06 -4.74
C ILE A 173 -82.12 -41.33 -5.56
N MET A 174 -82.16 -39.99 -5.58
CA MET A 174 -81.14 -39.14 -6.20
C MET A 174 -79.93 -39.01 -5.25
N GLY A 175 -78.71 -38.94 -5.80
CA GLY A 175 -77.49 -38.70 -5.01
C GLY A 175 -76.34 -39.66 -5.29
N ARG A 176 -75.40 -39.75 -4.35
CA ARG A 176 -74.22 -40.63 -4.42
C ARG A 176 -74.49 -41.96 -3.70
N ALA A 177 -73.87 -43.04 -4.16
CA ALA A 177 -73.91 -44.33 -3.47
C ALA A 177 -73.23 -44.25 -2.09
N GLU A 178 -73.79 -44.98 -1.12
CA GLU A 178 -73.25 -45.13 0.24
C GLU A 178 -72.51 -46.47 0.44
N ILE A 179 -72.69 -47.44 -0.47
CA ILE A 179 -71.79 -48.60 -0.59
C ILE A 179 -70.77 -48.39 -1.70
N THR A 180 -69.63 -49.05 -1.58
CA THR A 180 -68.58 -49.05 -2.62
C THR A 180 -68.91 -50.02 -3.76
N ARG A 181 -68.31 -49.78 -4.94
CA ARG A 181 -68.27 -50.75 -6.06
C ARG A 181 -67.77 -52.14 -5.57
N GLY A 182 -66.77 -52.17 -4.69
CA GLY A 182 -66.25 -53.40 -4.07
C GLY A 182 -67.24 -54.13 -3.16
N GLN A 183 -68.09 -53.40 -2.41
CA GLN A 183 -69.18 -54.00 -1.61
C GLN A 183 -70.30 -54.55 -2.51
N ALA A 184 -70.68 -53.83 -3.57
CA ALA A 184 -71.64 -54.32 -4.55
C ALA A 184 -71.14 -55.58 -5.28
N PHE A 185 -69.86 -55.58 -5.71
CA PHE A 185 -69.17 -56.76 -6.24
C PHE A 185 -69.24 -57.93 -5.27
N SER A 186 -68.88 -57.70 -4.00
CA SER A 186 -68.84 -58.73 -2.96
C SER A 186 -70.24 -59.29 -2.67
N TYR A 187 -71.27 -58.43 -2.66
CA TYR A 187 -72.65 -58.85 -2.44
C TYR A 187 -73.19 -59.71 -3.59
N LEU A 188 -72.98 -59.29 -4.85
CA LEU A 188 -73.36 -60.08 -6.01
C LEU A 188 -72.55 -61.38 -6.09
N LYS A 189 -71.24 -61.36 -5.82
CA LYS A 189 -70.42 -62.59 -5.80
C LYS A 189 -70.85 -63.59 -4.72
N LEU A 190 -71.16 -63.11 -3.52
CA LEU A 190 -71.68 -63.92 -2.40
C LEU A 190 -73.02 -64.59 -2.76
N ARG A 191 -73.88 -63.90 -3.51
CA ARG A 191 -75.25 -64.35 -3.82
C ARG A 191 -75.37 -65.09 -5.17
N ASN A 192 -74.46 -64.85 -6.11
CA ASN A 192 -74.38 -65.50 -7.42
C ASN A 192 -72.91 -65.79 -7.81
N PHE A 193 -72.29 -66.73 -7.10
CA PHE A 193 -70.89 -67.12 -7.27
C PHE A 193 -70.54 -67.63 -8.69
N GLN A 194 -71.54 -68.07 -9.47
CA GLN A 194 -71.37 -68.61 -10.82
C GLN A 194 -70.99 -67.55 -11.86
N LYS A 195 -71.31 -66.27 -11.66
CA LYS A 195 -70.84 -65.19 -12.54
C LYS A 195 -69.34 -64.97 -12.34
N SER A 196 -68.59 -64.77 -13.42
CA SER A 196 -67.15 -64.52 -13.36
C SER A 196 -66.87 -63.18 -12.65
N ASN A 197 -65.67 -63.03 -12.08
CA ASN A 197 -65.30 -61.79 -11.41
C ASN A 197 -65.33 -60.61 -12.41
N GLU A 198 -64.77 -60.81 -13.60
CA GLU A 198 -64.85 -59.86 -14.72
C GLU A 198 -66.28 -59.42 -15.05
N TYR A 199 -67.23 -60.37 -15.19
CA TYR A 199 -68.64 -60.05 -15.45
C TYR A 199 -69.23 -59.21 -14.32
N ILE A 200 -68.96 -59.56 -13.06
CA ILE A 200 -69.48 -58.84 -11.89
C ILE A 200 -68.88 -57.43 -11.80
N SER A 201 -67.58 -57.26 -12.02
CA SER A 201 -66.91 -55.95 -12.06
C SER A 201 -67.48 -55.08 -13.16
N ASN A 202 -67.60 -55.59 -14.39
CA ASN A 202 -68.15 -54.85 -15.52
C ASN A 202 -69.62 -54.47 -15.28
N PHE A 203 -70.43 -55.39 -14.74
CA PHE A 203 -71.83 -55.12 -14.39
C PHE A 203 -71.96 -54.01 -13.34
N VAL A 204 -71.19 -54.10 -12.24
CA VAL A 204 -71.20 -53.08 -11.19
C VAL A 204 -70.70 -51.74 -11.72
N ASN A 205 -69.65 -51.72 -12.55
CA ASN A 205 -69.16 -50.50 -13.17
C ASN A 205 -70.22 -49.83 -14.05
N TRP A 206 -70.95 -50.58 -14.90
CA TRP A 206 -72.03 -50.00 -15.70
C TRP A 206 -73.21 -49.47 -14.87
N VAL A 207 -73.60 -50.12 -13.76
CA VAL A 207 -74.63 -49.58 -12.85
C VAL A 207 -74.18 -48.26 -12.23
N TRP A 208 -72.90 -48.15 -11.87
CA TRP A 208 -72.33 -46.90 -11.37
C TRP A 208 -72.21 -45.83 -12.46
N GLU A 209 -71.69 -46.14 -13.64
CA GLU A 209 -71.53 -45.18 -14.75
C GLU A 209 -72.87 -44.56 -15.19
N GLU A 210 -73.90 -45.39 -15.40
CA GLU A 210 -75.22 -44.90 -15.83
C GLU A 210 -75.96 -44.19 -14.69
N GLY A 211 -75.76 -44.61 -13.43
CA GLY A 211 -76.36 -43.98 -12.25
C GLY A 211 -75.75 -42.61 -11.94
N GLU A 212 -74.41 -42.54 -11.82
CA GLU A 212 -73.65 -41.31 -11.63
C GLU A 212 -73.92 -40.31 -12.77
N ALA A 213 -74.08 -40.78 -14.01
CA ALA A 213 -74.42 -39.92 -15.15
C ALA A 213 -75.84 -39.33 -15.11
N GLU A 214 -76.84 -40.05 -14.58
CA GLU A 214 -78.21 -39.55 -14.45
C GLU A 214 -78.50 -38.83 -13.11
N GLY A 215 -77.57 -38.91 -12.13
CA GLY A 215 -77.74 -38.39 -10.78
C GLY A 215 -78.51 -39.33 -9.83
N ILE A 216 -78.76 -40.56 -10.27
CA ILE A 216 -79.42 -41.63 -9.51
C ILE A 216 -78.38 -42.36 -8.68
N ARG A 217 -78.69 -42.63 -7.41
CA ARG A 217 -77.84 -43.45 -6.54
C ARG A 217 -77.58 -44.84 -7.14
N PRO A 218 -76.33 -45.18 -7.50
CA PRO A 218 -76.00 -46.49 -8.06
C PRO A 218 -76.30 -47.66 -7.14
N ASP A 219 -76.21 -47.47 -5.81
CA ASP A 219 -76.46 -48.52 -4.84
C ASP A 219 -77.94 -48.86 -4.67
N ILE A 220 -78.83 -47.86 -4.77
CA ILE A 220 -80.27 -48.06 -4.89
C ILE A 220 -80.60 -48.81 -6.18
N ALA A 221 -80.07 -48.35 -7.32
CA ALA A 221 -80.30 -48.99 -8.62
C ALA A 221 -79.76 -50.44 -8.64
N PHE A 222 -78.58 -50.68 -8.08
CA PHE A 222 -78.00 -52.01 -7.90
C PHE A 222 -78.87 -52.89 -7.01
N ALA A 223 -79.25 -52.43 -5.81
CA ALA A 223 -80.07 -53.21 -4.89
C ALA A 223 -81.46 -53.52 -5.46
N GLN A 224 -82.07 -52.58 -6.20
CA GLN A 224 -83.30 -52.80 -6.95
C GLN A 224 -83.09 -53.90 -8.02
N ILE A 225 -82.08 -53.78 -8.88
CA ILE A 225 -81.76 -54.79 -9.89
C ILE A 225 -81.51 -56.17 -9.25
N MET A 226 -80.83 -56.25 -8.09
CA MET A 226 -80.62 -57.50 -7.36
C MET A 226 -81.94 -58.10 -6.83
N LYS A 227 -82.90 -57.27 -6.37
CA LYS A 227 -84.24 -57.67 -5.92
C LYS A 227 -85.08 -58.21 -7.09
N GLU A 228 -85.15 -57.48 -8.20
CA GLU A 228 -85.94 -57.84 -9.40
C GLU A 228 -85.42 -59.10 -10.10
N THR A 229 -84.10 -59.23 -10.27
CA THR A 229 -83.47 -60.33 -11.04
C THR A 229 -83.08 -61.56 -10.21
N ALA A 230 -83.40 -61.55 -8.91
CA ALA A 230 -82.90 -62.51 -7.91
C ALA A 230 -81.36 -62.67 -7.94
N PHE A 231 -80.64 -61.55 -7.94
CA PHE A 231 -79.18 -61.44 -8.10
C PHE A 231 -78.67 -61.99 -9.45
N LEU A 232 -79.25 -61.54 -10.56
CA LEU A 232 -78.92 -61.95 -11.94
C LEU A 232 -79.05 -63.47 -12.17
N LYS A 233 -80.13 -64.05 -11.65
CA LYS A 233 -80.50 -65.47 -11.83
C LYS A 233 -81.75 -65.67 -12.69
N PHE A 234 -82.62 -64.67 -12.77
CA PHE A 234 -83.81 -64.61 -13.64
C PHE A 234 -84.79 -65.77 -13.42
N GLY A 235 -85.77 -65.57 -12.54
CA GLY A 235 -86.78 -66.58 -12.15
C GLY A 235 -88.23 -66.20 -12.45
N GLY A 236 -88.48 -65.25 -13.37
CA GLY A 236 -89.82 -64.77 -13.75
C GLY A 236 -90.02 -64.71 -15.26
N ASP A 237 -90.99 -63.91 -15.73
CA ASP A 237 -91.33 -63.78 -17.16
C ASP A 237 -90.19 -63.22 -18.05
N VAL A 238 -89.14 -62.65 -17.44
CA VAL A 238 -87.98 -62.06 -18.13
C VAL A 238 -86.74 -62.94 -17.93
N ASN A 239 -86.03 -63.24 -19.02
CA ASN A 239 -84.80 -64.04 -19.00
C ASN A 239 -83.53 -63.21 -19.26
N GLU A 240 -82.36 -63.75 -18.90
CA GLU A 240 -81.07 -63.02 -18.95
C GLU A 240 -80.74 -62.43 -20.32
N SER A 241 -81.06 -63.13 -21.42
CA SER A 241 -80.70 -62.68 -22.77
C SER A 241 -81.39 -61.37 -23.21
N GLN A 242 -82.43 -60.96 -22.49
CA GLN A 242 -83.16 -59.72 -22.74
C GLN A 242 -82.49 -58.47 -22.15
N ASN A 243 -81.48 -58.62 -21.27
CA ASN A 243 -80.86 -57.50 -20.54
C ASN A 243 -81.88 -56.60 -19.79
N ASN A 244 -83.07 -57.10 -19.45
CA ASN A 244 -84.13 -56.30 -18.81
C ASN A 244 -84.11 -56.53 -17.31
N PHE A 245 -83.35 -55.68 -16.60
CA PHE A 245 -82.99 -55.90 -15.20
C PHE A 245 -84.02 -55.40 -14.16
N ALA A 246 -85.21 -54.95 -14.61
CA ALA A 246 -86.30 -54.53 -13.72
C ALA A 246 -87.71 -54.85 -14.26
N GLY A 247 -87.85 -55.91 -15.06
CA GLY A 247 -89.15 -56.37 -15.53
C GLY A 247 -89.90 -55.38 -16.43
N ILE A 248 -89.22 -54.41 -17.05
CA ILE A 248 -89.85 -53.29 -17.76
C ILE A 248 -90.77 -53.83 -18.85
N GLY A 249 -92.09 -53.63 -18.68
CA GLY A 249 -93.11 -54.08 -19.63
C GLY A 249 -93.63 -55.51 -19.43
N ALA A 250 -93.09 -56.30 -18.50
CA ALA A 250 -93.72 -57.54 -18.07
C ALA A 250 -94.95 -57.23 -17.20
N VAL A 251 -95.97 -58.09 -17.24
CA VAL A 251 -97.25 -57.90 -16.53
C VAL A 251 -97.79 -59.17 -15.86
N GLY A 252 -96.98 -60.23 -15.79
CA GLY A 252 -97.38 -61.56 -15.35
C GLY A 252 -97.87 -62.44 -16.52
N GLY A 253 -97.71 -63.75 -16.36
CA GLY A 253 -98.36 -64.75 -17.22
C GLY A 253 -97.67 -65.02 -18.56
N GLY A 254 -96.33 -64.93 -18.61
CA GLY A 254 -95.55 -65.22 -19.82
C GLY A 254 -95.38 -64.04 -20.78
N VAL A 255 -95.79 -62.83 -20.39
CA VAL A 255 -95.54 -61.61 -21.18
C VAL A 255 -94.10 -61.15 -20.94
N THR A 256 -93.22 -61.44 -21.90
CA THR A 256 -91.75 -61.30 -21.78
C THR A 256 -91.21 -59.89 -21.53
N GLY A 257 -92.03 -58.84 -21.62
CA GLY A 257 -91.60 -57.45 -21.48
C GLY A 257 -90.62 -56.99 -22.56
N ALA A 258 -89.93 -55.87 -22.27
CA ALA A 258 -88.92 -55.28 -23.16
C ALA A 258 -87.61 -56.09 -23.18
N SER A 259 -86.80 -55.85 -24.22
CA SER A 259 -85.46 -56.44 -24.39
C SER A 259 -84.49 -55.37 -24.92
N PHE A 260 -83.26 -55.37 -24.43
CA PHE A 260 -82.25 -54.34 -24.70
C PHE A 260 -80.99 -54.93 -25.35
N PRO A 261 -80.33 -54.24 -26.32
CA PRO A 261 -79.24 -54.84 -27.10
C PRO A 261 -77.97 -55.19 -26.31
N THR A 262 -77.71 -54.54 -25.18
CA THR A 262 -76.56 -54.80 -24.32
C THR A 262 -76.93 -54.66 -22.84
N ILE A 263 -76.10 -55.25 -21.96
CA ILE A 263 -76.21 -55.12 -20.51
C ILE A 263 -76.27 -53.64 -20.09
N GLN A 264 -75.36 -52.80 -20.61
CA GLN A 264 -75.32 -51.36 -20.26
C GLN A 264 -76.57 -50.59 -20.71
N ILE A 265 -77.14 -50.89 -21.89
CA ILE A 265 -78.41 -50.26 -22.33
C ILE A 265 -79.57 -50.72 -21.44
N GLY A 266 -79.59 -51.99 -21.05
CA GLY A 266 -80.56 -52.54 -20.10
C GLY A 266 -80.51 -51.86 -18.73
N ILE A 267 -79.30 -51.68 -18.18
CA ILE A 267 -79.05 -50.94 -16.93
C ILE A 267 -79.54 -49.50 -17.06
N ARG A 268 -79.20 -48.80 -18.15
CA ARG A 268 -79.66 -47.44 -18.43
C ARG A 268 -81.19 -47.34 -18.44
N ALA A 269 -81.90 -48.31 -19.01
CA ALA A 269 -83.36 -48.31 -19.00
C ALA A 269 -83.94 -48.40 -17.57
N VAL A 270 -83.36 -49.23 -16.69
CA VAL A 270 -83.78 -49.27 -15.26
C VAL A 270 -83.55 -47.93 -14.58
N ILE A 271 -82.38 -47.32 -14.79
CA ILE A 271 -81.99 -46.07 -14.14
C ILE A 271 -82.82 -44.88 -14.66
N GLN A 272 -83.19 -44.88 -15.94
CA GLN A 272 -84.15 -43.93 -16.50
C GLN A 272 -85.56 -44.12 -15.92
N HIS A 273 -86.04 -45.37 -15.78
CA HIS A 273 -87.32 -45.65 -15.14
C HIS A 273 -87.31 -45.15 -13.68
N LEU A 274 -86.24 -45.42 -12.93
CA LEU A 274 -86.04 -44.96 -11.56
C LEU A 274 -85.99 -43.43 -11.45
N LYS A 275 -85.35 -42.74 -12.41
CA LYS A 275 -85.36 -41.26 -12.54
C LYS A 275 -86.72 -40.67 -12.94
N ALA A 276 -87.58 -41.45 -13.60
CA ALA A 276 -88.96 -41.06 -13.82
C ALA A 276 -89.73 -40.97 -12.50
N TYR A 277 -89.60 -41.98 -11.62
CA TYR A 277 -90.21 -41.96 -10.28
C TYR A 277 -89.59 -40.89 -9.37
N ALA A 278 -88.27 -40.75 -9.36
CA ALA A 278 -87.54 -39.91 -8.41
C ALA A 278 -87.73 -38.40 -8.61
N CYS A 279 -87.59 -37.89 -9.84
CA CYS A 279 -87.57 -36.45 -10.10
C CYS A 279 -88.28 -36.05 -11.40
N LYS A 280 -88.21 -34.76 -11.75
CA LYS A 280 -88.75 -34.19 -13.00
C LYS A 280 -87.65 -33.72 -13.97
N ASP A 281 -86.38 -33.83 -13.59
CA ASP A 281 -85.23 -33.33 -14.34
C ASP A 281 -85.06 -34.10 -15.66
N PRO A 282 -84.54 -33.47 -16.74
CA PRO A 282 -84.28 -34.17 -18.00
C PRO A 282 -83.29 -35.34 -17.83
N LEU A 283 -83.33 -36.25 -18.79
CA LEU A 283 -82.33 -37.32 -18.91
C LEU A 283 -81.03 -36.76 -19.47
N ASN A 284 -79.91 -37.25 -18.95
CA ASN A 284 -78.56 -36.88 -19.39
C ASN A 284 -78.04 -37.85 -20.47
N LYS A 285 -78.65 -39.02 -20.63
CA LYS A 285 -78.43 -39.99 -21.71
C LYS A 285 -79.64 -40.05 -22.64
N GLU A 286 -79.43 -40.63 -23.82
CA GLU A 286 -80.49 -40.97 -24.77
C GLU A 286 -81.57 -41.85 -24.10
N LEU A 287 -82.85 -41.54 -24.34
CA LEU A 287 -83.99 -42.25 -23.78
C LEU A 287 -84.10 -43.66 -24.39
N VAL A 288 -83.92 -44.69 -23.56
CA VAL A 288 -84.03 -46.11 -23.93
C VAL A 288 -85.14 -46.86 -23.18
N ASP A 289 -85.67 -46.31 -22.07
CA ASP A 289 -86.85 -46.86 -21.40
C ASP A 289 -88.15 -46.58 -22.19
N PRO A 290 -88.83 -47.61 -22.74
CA PRO A 290 -90.07 -47.43 -23.50
C PRO A 290 -91.27 -47.02 -22.63
N ARG A 291 -91.15 -47.05 -21.30
CA ARG A 291 -92.23 -46.72 -20.35
C ARG A 291 -92.00 -45.41 -19.59
N PHE A 292 -90.94 -44.67 -19.87
CA PHE A 292 -90.55 -43.45 -19.14
C PHE A 292 -91.67 -42.42 -19.06
N ASN A 293 -92.37 -42.20 -20.18
CA ASN A 293 -93.48 -41.24 -20.29
C ASN A 293 -94.81 -41.75 -19.72
N LEU A 294 -94.87 -42.99 -19.21
CA LEU A 294 -96.04 -43.57 -18.54
C LEU A 294 -96.00 -43.38 -17.01
N VAL A 295 -94.86 -42.95 -16.46
CA VAL A 295 -94.68 -42.70 -15.03
C VAL A 295 -95.00 -41.23 -14.71
N THR A 296 -95.88 -41.01 -13.73
CA THR A 296 -96.12 -39.66 -13.18
C THR A 296 -94.84 -39.13 -12.55
N ARG A 297 -94.14 -38.22 -13.23
CA ARG A 297 -92.76 -37.89 -12.87
C ARG A 297 -92.59 -37.21 -11.52
N GLY A 298 -91.61 -37.67 -10.74
CA GLY A 298 -91.33 -37.19 -9.38
C GLY A 298 -92.35 -37.64 -8.33
N CYS A 299 -93.06 -38.76 -8.54
CA CYS A 299 -94.06 -39.27 -7.60
C CYS A 299 -93.49 -40.10 -6.42
N ALA A 300 -92.19 -40.41 -6.42
CA ALA A 300 -91.50 -41.10 -5.34
C ALA A 300 -90.02 -40.66 -5.26
N PRO A 301 -89.70 -39.53 -4.62
CA PRO A 301 -88.32 -39.03 -4.49
C PRO A 301 -87.41 -39.89 -3.58
N TYR A 302 -88.03 -40.65 -2.68
CA TYR A 302 -87.38 -41.49 -1.68
C TYR A 302 -87.67 -42.98 -1.93
N VAL A 303 -86.74 -43.86 -1.58
CA VAL A 303 -86.80 -45.32 -1.87
C VAL A 303 -88.02 -45.95 -1.22
N GLU A 304 -88.37 -45.52 -0.01
CA GLU A 304 -89.54 -46.00 0.73
C GLU A 304 -90.85 -45.70 -0.02
N ASP A 305 -90.88 -44.59 -0.77
CA ASP A 305 -92.04 -44.12 -1.53
C ASP A 305 -92.29 -44.93 -2.83
N LEU A 306 -91.38 -45.83 -3.21
CA LEU A 306 -91.59 -46.81 -4.30
C LEU A 306 -92.56 -47.92 -3.92
N SER A 307 -92.79 -48.15 -2.62
CA SER A 307 -93.67 -49.21 -2.11
C SER A 307 -95.10 -49.03 -2.61
N ASN A 308 -95.71 -50.10 -3.13
CA ASN A 308 -96.97 -50.10 -3.90
C ASN A 308 -97.01 -49.26 -5.20
N LYS A 309 -95.95 -48.53 -5.59
CA LYS A 309 -95.91 -47.71 -6.82
C LYS A 309 -95.05 -48.29 -7.94
N TRP A 310 -93.94 -48.93 -7.59
CA TRP A 310 -93.10 -49.68 -8.53
C TRP A 310 -93.58 -51.13 -8.59
N ALA A 311 -93.49 -51.85 -7.47
CA ALA A 311 -94.12 -53.14 -7.27
C ALA A 311 -95.53 -52.96 -6.69
N ALA A 312 -96.56 -53.06 -7.54
CA ALA A 312 -97.96 -52.96 -7.12
C ALA A 312 -98.33 -54.14 -6.20
N GLY A 313 -98.77 -53.83 -4.98
CA GLY A 313 -99.13 -54.83 -3.95
C GLY A 313 -98.02 -55.19 -2.96
N ASP A 314 -96.76 -54.79 -3.20
CA ASP A 314 -95.69 -54.91 -2.19
C ASP A 314 -95.56 -53.62 -1.37
N SER A 315 -96.07 -53.67 -0.14
CA SER A 315 -96.04 -52.59 0.84
C SER A 315 -94.73 -52.45 1.62
N ASN A 316 -93.77 -53.37 1.41
CA ASN A 316 -92.44 -53.34 2.01
C ASN A 316 -91.30 -53.14 0.99
N TYR A 317 -91.60 -53.20 -0.31
CA TYR A 317 -90.64 -53.10 -1.42
C TYR A 317 -89.49 -52.10 -1.20
N GLY A 318 -89.82 -50.83 -0.90
CA GLY A 318 -88.81 -49.80 -0.65
C GLY A 318 -87.96 -50.06 0.59
N LYS A 319 -88.58 -50.52 1.69
CA LYS A 319 -87.86 -50.91 2.92
C LYS A 319 -86.93 -52.10 2.69
N ASP A 320 -87.28 -53.01 1.80
CA ASP A 320 -86.43 -54.14 1.43
C ASP A 320 -85.21 -53.70 0.61
N ILE A 321 -85.37 -52.75 -0.32
CA ILE A 321 -84.22 -52.15 -1.03
C ILE A 321 -83.27 -51.46 -0.02
N VAL A 322 -83.81 -50.67 0.91
CA VAL A 322 -83.00 -50.03 1.97
C VAL A 322 -82.26 -51.08 2.81
N LYS A 323 -82.92 -52.15 3.28
CA LYS A 323 -82.24 -53.26 3.99
C LYS A 323 -81.15 -53.95 3.17
N MET A 324 -81.33 -54.08 1.85
CA MET A 324 -80.31 -54.67 0.97
C MET A 324 -79.09 -53.76 0.84
N VAL A 325 -79.27 -52.44 0.85
CA VAL A 325 -78.17 -51.47 0.89
C VAL A 325 -77.48 -51.46 2.26
N GLU A 326 -78.24 -51.44 3.36
CA GLU A 326 -77.68 -51.56 4.72
C GLU A 326 -76.88 -52.86 4.91
N TYR A 327 -77.39 -54.00 4.44
CA TYR A 327 -76.63 -55.24 4.47
C TYR A 327 -75.36 -55.17 3.61
N ALA A 328 -75.41 -54.52 2.45
CA ALA A 328 -74.22 -54.33 1.63
C ALA A 328 -73.18 -53.38 2.27
N LYS A 329 -73.60 -52.42 3.12
CA LYS A 329 -72.67 -51.61 3.94
C LYS A 329 -71.89 -52.45 4.95
N THR A 330 -72.48 -53.53 5.51
CA THR A 330 -71.80 -54.39 6.50
C THR A 330 -70.84 -55.40 5.90
N LEU A 331 -70.88 -55.63 4.58
CA LEU A 331 -69.93 -56.50 3.92
C LEU A 331 -68.55 -55.84 3.85
N GLU A 332 -67.51 -56.64 4.11
CA GLU A 332 -66.16 -56.31 3.67
C GLU A 332 -66.15 -56.31 2.14
N GLY A 333 -66.17 -55.10 1.54
CA GLY A 333 -65.89 -54.96 0.12
C GLY A 333 -64.47 -55.45 -0.15
N SER A 334 -64.33 -56.43 -1.03
CA SER A 334 -63.05 -56.91 -1.55
C SER A 334 -62.16 -55.70 -1.88
N ASN A 335 -61.06 -55.54 -1.14
CA ASN A 335 -60.17 -54.40 -1.31
C ASN A 335 -59.67 -54.40 -2.76
N PRO A 336 -60.03 -53.41 -3.59
CA PRO A 336 -59.63 -53.42 -4.99
C PRO A 336 -58.13 -53.18 -5.03
N GLN A 337 -57.42 -53.95 -5.86
CA GLN A 337 -55.96 -53.91 -5.93
C GLN A 337 -55.47 -53.47 -7.30
N ALA A 338 -54.44 -52.63 -7.33
CA ALA A 338 -53.64 -52.39 -8.53
C ALA A 338 -52.47 -53.38 -8.66
N ILE A 339 -52.16 -53.80 -9.88
CA ILE A 339 -51.07 -54.73 -10.21
C ILE A 339 -50.16 -54.11 -11.28
N VAL A 340 -48.84 -54.07 -11.05
CA VAL A 340 -47.85 -53.49 -11.97
C VAL A 340 -47.62 -54.41 -13.16
N LYS A 341 -48.03 -53.96 -14.36
CA LYS A 341 -47.71 -54.60 -15.64
C LYS A 341 -46.27 -54.29 -16.04
N SER A 342 -45.91 -53.01 -16.10
CA SER A 342 -44.58 -52.57 -16.51
C SER A 342 -44.04 -51.45 -15.63
N PHE A 343 -42.71 -51.37 -15.57
CA PHE A 343 -41.98 -50.26 -14.96
C PHE A 343 -40.66 -50.12 -15.72
N LYS A 344 -40.43 -48.94 -16.28
CA LYS A 344 -39.38 -48.65 -17.27
C LYS A 344 -38.72 -47.30 -16.97
N VAL A 345 -37.49 -47.15 -17.45
CA VAL A 345 -36.72 -45.90 -17.35
C VAL A 345 -36.42 -45.40 -18.76
N TYR A 346 -36.67 -44.12 -19.00
CA TYR A 346 -36.42 -43.46 -20.29
C TYR A 346 -35.42 -42.31 -20.16
N ASP A 347 -34.52 -42.20 -21.15
CA ASP A 347 -33.61 -41.07 -21.38
C ASP A 347 -34.07 -40.34 -22.65
N SER A 348 -34.55 -39.11 -22.49
CA SER A 348 -35.02 -38.26 -23.60
C SER A 348 -36.02 -38.95 -24.57
N GLY A 349 -36.85 -39.87 -24.06
CA GLY A 349 -37.82 -40.65 -24.85
C GLY A 349 -37.33 -42.00 -25.38
N THR A 350 -36.05 -42.35 -25.17
CA THR A 350 -35.49 -43.68 -25.50
C THR A 350 -35.48 -44.57 -24.25
N GLU A 351 -35.90 -45.83 -24.35
CA GLU A 351 -35.90 -46.77 -23.22
C GLU A 351 -34.46 -47.23 -22.87
N CYS A 352 -34.10 -47.15 -21.58
CA CYS A 352 -32.76 -47.45 -21.07
C CYS A 352 -32.50 -48.96 -20.93
N ASN A 353 -32.46 -49.68 -22.06
CA ASN A 353 -32.34 -51.14 -22.13
C ASN A 353 -30.89 -51.69 -22.02
N VAL A 354 -29.90 -50.89 -21.61
CA VAL A 354 -28.47 -51.26 -21.66
C VAL A 354 -27.81 -51.19 -20.27
N ASP A 355 -27.29 -52.32 -19.81
CA ASP A 355 -26.43 -52.51 -18.62
C ASP A 355 -26.91 -51.97 -17.25
N ASN A 356 -28.08 -51.34 -17.16
CA ASN A 356 -28.52 -50.54 -16.00
C ASN A 356 -27.51 -49.45 -15.58
N LYS A 357 -26.76 -48.88 -16.54
CA LYS A 357 -25.75 -47.83 -16.30
C LYS A 357 -26.27 -46.46 -16.73
N PHE A 358 -26.46 -45.58 -15.76
CA PHE A 358 -27.08 -44.26 -15.91
C PHE A 358 -26.08 -43.14 -15.60
N VAL A 359 -26.20 -41.99 -16.22
CA VAL A 359 -25.29 -40.85 -16.06
C VAL A 359 -25.73 -39.98 -14.85
N TYR A 360 -24.80 -39.60 -13.96
CA TYR A 360 -25.10 -38.71 -12.81
C TYR A 360 -25.71 -37.35 -13.23
N ASN A 361 -26.46 -36.72 -12.32
CA ASN A 361 -27.19 -35.45 -12.51
C ASN A 361 -28.04 -35.34 -13.80
N LYS A 362 -28.28 -36.42 -14.55
CA LYS A 362 -29.12 -36.42 -15.75
C LYS A 362 -30.58 -36.62 -15.37
N LYS A 363 -31.49 -36.01 -16.15
CA LYS A 363 -32.93 -36.23 -16.03
C LYS A 363 -33.33 -37.51 -16.76
N TYR A 364 -34.08 -38.35 -16.06
CA TYR A 364 -34.67 -39.58 -16.57
C TYR A 364 -36.16 -39.59 -16.23
N THR A 365 -36.96 -40.27 -17.05
CA THR A 365 -38.40 -40.42 -16.82
C THR A 365 -38.70 -41.86 -16.44
N LEU A 366 -39.20 -42.05 -15.22
CA LEU A 366 -39.85 -43.27 -14.79
C LEU A 366 -41.22 -43.35 -15.49
N VAL A 367 -41.54 -44.52 -16.03
CA VAL A 367 -42.84 -44.82 -16.62
C VAL A 367 -43.32 -46.14 -16.03
N ALA A 368 -44.55 -46.16 -15.52
CA ALA A 368 -45.20 -47.33 -14.98
C ALA A 368 -46.48 -47.63 -15.77
N GLU A 369 -46.89 -48.89 -15.79
CA GLU A 369 -48.21 -49.31 -16.28
C GLU A 369 -48.77 -50.30 -15.26
N ALA A 370 -50.02 -50.10 -14.85
CA ALA A 370 -50.70 -50.97 -13.91
C ALA A 370 -52.18 -51.13 -14.28
N GLU A 371 -52.81 -52.17 -13.73
CA GLU A 371 -54.22 -52.51 -13.91
C GLU A 371 -54.91 -52.55 -12.54
N SER A 372 -56.06 -51.92 -12.43
CA SER A 372 -56.90 -51.88 -11.21
C SER A 372 -58.38 -51.83 -11.57
N MET A 373 -59.28 -52.07 -10.61
CA MET A 373 -60.73 -52.08 -10.87
C MET A 373 -61.32 -50.67 -11.00
N ASN A 374 -60.72 -49.69 -10.30
CA ASN A 374 -60.95 -48.26 -10.44
C ASN A 374 -59.67 -47.60 -10.99
N THR A 375 -59.51 -46.29 -10.85
CA THR A 375 -58.28 -45.57 -11.22
C THR A 375 -57.07 -46.07 -10.41
N THR A 376 -55.92 -46.27 -11.05
CA THR A 376 -54.66 -46.52 -10.34
C THR A 376 -54.01 -45.21 -9.86
N LEU A 377 -53.47 -45.22 -8.65
CA LEU A 377 -52.56 -44.22 -8.13
C LEU A 377 -51.13 -44.78 -8.14
N TYR A 378 -50.17 -43.98 -8.58
CA TYR A 378 -48.74 -44.32 -8.67
C TYR A 378 -47.94 -43.45 -7.71
N GLN A 379 -47.04 -44.05 -6.91
CA GLN A 379 -46.13 -43.38 -5.99
C GLN A 379 -44.69 -43.82 -6.31
N PHE A 380 -43.78 -42.88 -6.56
CA PHE A 380 -42.42 -43.18 -7.05
C PHE A 380 -41.38 -43.11 -5.94
N TRP A 381 -40.42 -44.04 -5.95
CA TRP A 381 -39.45 -44.26 -4.87
C TRP A 381 -38.03 -44.50 -5.38
N ILE A 382 -37.06 -44.18 -4.52
CA ILE A 382 -35.63 -44.54 -4.69
C ILE A 382 -35.09 -45.13 -3.37
N LYS A 383 -34.17 -46.11 -3.44
CA LYS A 383 -33.47 -46.70 -2.28
C LYS A 383 -31.96 -46.62 -2.45
N ASP A 384 -31.25 -46.02 -1.49
CA ASP A 384 -29.80 -46.14 -1.36
C ASP A 384 -29.49 -47.55 -0.81
N LYS A 385 -28.91 -48.42 -1.65
CA LYS A 385 -28.67 -49.84 -1.31
C LYS A 385 -27.60 -50.03 -0.22
N ARG A 386 -26.85 -48.98 0.14
CA ARG A 386 -25.75 -49.03 1.12
C ARG A 386 -26.18 -48.54 2.50
N THR A 387 -27.11 -47.58 2.57
CA THR A 387 -27.69 -47.10 3.84
C THR A 387 -29.05 -47.76 4.16
N ASP A 388 -29.56 -48.57 3.24
CA ASP A 388 -30.87 -49.20 3.22
C ASP A 388 -32.06 -48.21 3.30
N GLN A 389 -31.80 -46.91 3.14
CA GLN A 389 -32.82 -45.87 3.24
C GLN A 389 -33.65 -45.74 1.97
N TRP A 390 -34.96 -45.62 2.14
CA TRP A 390 -35.92 -45.25 1.10
C TRP A 390 -36.14 -43.74 1.09
N THR A 391 -36.39 -43.17 -0.09
CA THR A 391 -36.83 -41.79 -0.27
C THR A 391 -37.96 -41.75 -1.30
N MET A 392 -39.06 -41.07 -0.94
CA MET A 392 -40.19 -40.86 -1.85
C MET A 392 -39.81 -39.79 -2.87
N LEU A 393 -39.87 -40.12 -4.15
CA LEU A 393 -39.63 -39.18 -5.25
C LEU A 393 -40.89 -38.37 -5.58
N ARG A 394 -42.05 -39.02 -5.51
CA ARG A 394 -43.38 -38.39 -5.63
C ARG A 394 -44.40 -39.22 -4.88
N ASP A 395 -45.33 -38.55 -4.20
CA ASP A 395 -46.50 -39.19 -3.60
C ASP A 395 -47.49 -39.74 -4.67
N TYR A 396 -48.54 -40.42 -4.21
CA TYR A 396 -49.61 -40.99 -5.02
C TYR A 396 -50.32 -39.94 -5.89
N SER A 397 -50.27 -40.11 -7.21
CA SER A 397 -51.16 -39.42 -8.17
C SER A 397 -51.53 -40.36 -9.33
N GLU A 398 -52.51 -39.96 -10.13
CA GLU A 398 -52.97 -40.73 -11.30
C GLU A 398 -51.95 -40.72 -12.46
N ASP A 399 -50.94 -39.82 -12.40
CA ASP A 399 -49.87 -39.75 -13.39
C ASP A 399 -48.95 -40.97 -13.32
N ASN A 400 -49.00 -41.82 -14.32
CA ASN A 400 -48.18 -43.03 -14.44
C ASN A 400 -46.70 -42.76 -14.80
N THR A 401 -46.26 -41.50 -14.83
CA THR A 401 -44.87 -41.10 -15.12
C THR A 401 -44.32 -40.12 -14.11
N PHE A 402 -42.99 -40.11 -13.94
CA PHE A 402 -42.29 -39.11 -13.13
C PHE A 402 -40.87 -38.85 -13.67
N THR A 403 -40.51 -37.58 -13.85
CA THR A 403 -39.14 -37.20 -14.27
C THR A 403 -38.31 -36.81 -13.06
N TRP A 404 -37.26 -37.58 -12.76
CA TRP A 404 -36.32 -37.31 -11.68
C TRP A 404 -34.93 -36.99 -12.24
N THR A 405 -34.17 -36.19 -11.48
CA THR A 405 -32.72 -36.04 -11.71
C THR A 405 -32.02 -37.12 -10.90
N SER A 406 -31.17 -37.93 -11.55
CA SER A 406 -30.34 -38.90 -10.86
C SER A 406 -29.44 -38.23 -9.79
N PRO A 407 -29.14 -38.90 -8.66
CA PRO A 407 -28.10 -38.47 -7.72
C PRO A 407 -26.73 -38.21 -8.38
N SER A 408 -25.75 -37.80 -7.58
CA SER A 408 -24.39 -37.43 -8.02
C SER A 408 -23.27 -38.18 -7.28
N ASP A 409 -23.60 -39.09 -6.38
CA ASP A 409 -22.80 -39.41 -5.19
C ASP A 409 -22.08 -40.77 -5.21
N GLY A 410 -21.94 -41.38 -6.39
CA GLY A 410 -21.16 -42.62 -6.57
C GLY A 410 -21.93 -43.94 -6.42
N LYS A 411 -23.19 -43.91 -5.99
CA LYS A 411 -23.81 -45.10 -5.35
C LYS A 411 -24.67 -45.99 -6.24
N ASP A 412 -24.86 -47.19 -5.72
CA ASP A 412 -25.80 -48.23 -6.14
C ASP A 412 -27.21 -47.95 -5.60
N TYR A 413 -28.21 -47.86 -6.48
CA TYR A 413 -29.60 -47.55 -6.11
C TYR A 413 -30.61 -48.59 -6.63
N LEU A 414 -31.80 -48.61 -6.03
CA LEU A 414 -33.02 -49.11 -6.67
C LEU A 414 -33.92 -47.89 -6.96
N VAL A 415 -34.55 -47.83 -8.13
CA VAL A 415 -35.72 -46.96 -8.37
C VAL A 415 -36.97 -47.81 -8.57
N GLY A 416 -38.14 -47.28 -8.25
CA GLY A 416 -39.38 -48.05 -8.38
C GLY A 416 -40.65 -47.25 -8.29
N VAL A 417 -41.74 -48.00 -8.40
CA VAL A 417 -43.11 -47.52 -8.25
C VAL A 417 -43.84 -48.42 -7.25
N HIS A 418 -44.63 -47.81 -6.37
CA HIS A 418 -45.73 -48.45 -5.66
C HIS A 418 -47.01 -48.06 -6.39
N VAL A 419 -47.93 -49.01 -6.55
CA VAL A 419 -49.25 -48.74 -7.12
C VAL A 419 -50.33 -49.15 -6.14
N LYS A 420 -51.44 -48.41 -6.16
CA LYS A 420 -52.69 -48.88 -5.56
C LYS A 420 -53.92 -48.40 -6.31
N ASP A 421 -55.01 -49.15 -6.19
CA ASP A 421 -56.32 -48.69 -6.60
C ASP A 421 -56.72 -47.47 -5.75
N LYS A 422 -57.37 -46.48 -6.36
CA LYS A 422 -57.83 -45.25 -5.70
C LYS A 422 -58.81 -45.50 -4.55
N CYS A 423 -59.45 -46.66 -4.51
CA CYS A 423 -60.32 -47.13 -3.44
C CYS A 423 -59.65 -48.18 -2.51
N SER A 424 -58.36 -48.49 -2.68
CA SER A 424 -57.63 -49.39 -1.79
C SER A 424 -57.36 -48.76 -0.42
N LYS A 425 -57.72 -49.50 0.63
CA LYS A 425 -57.42 -49.21 2.04
C LYS A 425 -55.96 -49.46 2.40
N GLU A 426 -55.23 -50.21 1.58
CA GLU A 426 -53.83 -50.54 1.83
C GLU A 426 -52.90 -49.35 1.58
N ARG A 427 -51.68 -49.43 2.13
CA ARG A 427 -50.62 -48.45 1.87
C ARG A 427 -50.14 -48.52 0.42
N LEU A 428 -50.10 -49.72 -0.15
CA LEU A 428 -49.81 -50.05 -1.54
C LEU A 428 -50.43 -51.43 -1.84
N ASP A 429 -50.79 -51.69 -3.08
CA ASP A 429 -51.30 -53.00 -3.50
C ASP A 429 -50.21 -53.86 -4.14
N ASP A 430 -49.37 -53.25 -4.97
CA ASP A 430 -48.25 -53.89 -5.66
C ASP A 430 -47.08 -52.90 -5.86
N PHE A 431 -45.90 -53.40 -6.18
CA PHE A 431 -44.70 -52.59 -6.38
C PHE A 431 -43.71 -53.23 -7.37
N LYS A 432 -42.88 -52.38 -8.00
CA LYS A 432 -41.79 -52.85 -8.87
C LYS A 432 -40.55 -51.99 -8.69
N TYR A 433 -39.40 -52.64 -8.54
CA TYR A 433 -38.09 -52.01 -8.39
C TYR A 433 -37.13 -52.47 -9.49
N THR A 434 -36.34 -51.55 -10.01
CA THR A 434 -35.25 -51.81 -10.97
C THR A 434 -33.94 -51.29 -10.39
N PRO A 435 -32.84 -52.08 -10.39
CA PRO A 435 -31.53 -51.60 -9.97
C PRO A 435 -30.97 -50.60 -10.99
N VAL A 436 -30.38 -49.52 -10.50
CA VAL A 436 -29.72 -48.51 -11.32
C VAL A 436 -28.33 -48.23 -10.75
N GLN A 437 -27.30 -48.40 -11.57
CA GLN A 437 -25.93 -48.03 -11.25
C GLN A 437 -25.60 -46.72 -11.96
N PHE A 438 -25.02 -45.76 -11.26
CA PHE A 438 -24.65 -44.48 -11.87
C PHE A 438 -23.17 -44.42 -12.26
N ILE A 439 -22.87 -43.77 -13.38
CA ILE A 439 -21.54 -43.61 -13.96
C ILE A 439 -21.21 -42.14 -14.19
N LEU A 440 -19.93 -41.79 -14.04
CA LEU A 440 -19.43 -40.44 -14.33
C LEU A 440 -19.63 -40.14 -15.81
N ALA A 441 -20.42 -39.12 -16.11
CA ALA A 441 -20.32 -38.45 -17.39
C ALA A 441 -18.89 -37.95 -17.55
N LYS A 442 -18.31 -38.13 -18.74
CA LYS A 442 -17.01 -37.56 -19.07
C LYS A 442 -17.07 -36.90 -20.43
N ALA A 443 -16.78 -35.60 -20.48
CA ALA A 443 -16.58 -34.93 -21.77
C ALA A 443 -15.32 -35.47 -22.45
N LYS A 444 -15.39 -35.68 -23.77
CA LYS A 444 -14.26 -36.08 -24.60
C LYS A 444 -13.92 -34.99 -25.62
N LEU A 445 -12.68 -34.51 -25.58
CA LEU A 445 -12.15 -33.48 -26.44
C LEU A 445 -12.06 -34.00 -27.89
N GLN A 446 -12.66 -33.26 -28.82
CA GLN A 446 -12.58 -33.51 -30.27
C GLN A 446 -11.50 -32.62 -30.91
N SER A 447 -11.45 -31.34 -30.53
CA SER A 447 -10.51 -30.37 -31.10
C SER A 447 -10.10 -29.29 -30.10
N PHE A 448 -8.91 -28.74 -30.30
CA PHE A 448 -8.44 -27.51 -29.68
C PHE A 448 -7.38 -26.88 -30.57
N GLY A 449 -7.63 -25.64 -30.97
CA GLY A 449 -6.78 -24.83 -31.86
C GLY A 449 -6.82 -23.35 -31.49
N VAL A 450 -5.87 -22.58 -32.04
CA VAL A 450 -5.70 -21.15 -31.75
C VAL A 450 -5.80 -20.37 -33.06
N TYR A 451 -6.59 -19.30 -33.06
CA TYR A 451 -7.00 -18.60 -34.26
C TYR A 451 -6.58 -17.13 -34.26
N ASP A 452 -6.09 -16.67 -35.40
CA ASP A 452 -5.84 -15.27 -35.73
C ASP A 452 -6.99 -14.81 -36.65
N GLY A 453 -8.02 -14.21 -36.04
CA GLY A 453 -9.32 -14.00 -36.68
C GLY A 453 -9.98 -15.33 -37.07
N ASN A 454 -9.99 -15.63 -38.37
CA ASN A 454 -10.54 -16.86 -38.94
C ASN A 454 -9.48 -17.92 -39.29
N THR A 455 -8.19 -17.59 -39.22
CA THR A 455 -7.09 -18.49 -39.63
C THR A 455 -6.54 -19.26 -38.43
N GLU A 456 -6.40 -20.59 -38.55
CA GLU A 456 -5.79 -21.43 -37.50
C GLU A 456 -4.25 -21.38 -37.55
N ILE A 457 -3.62 -21.16 -36.40
CA ILE A 457 -2.16 -21.14 -36.22
C ILE A 457 -1.67 -22.54 -35.85
N LYS A 458 -1.25 -23.30 -36.87
CA LYS A 458 -0.94 -24.75 -36.76
C LYS A 458 0.47 -25.08 -36.24
N ASP A 459 1.40 -24.14 -36.31
CA ASP A 459 2.79 -24.28 -35.85
C ASP A 459 3.00 -23.87 -34.37
N PHE A 460 1.97 -23.28 -33.76
CA PHE A 460 1.97 -22.71 -32.42
C PHE A 460 3.06 -21.64 -32.19
N VAL A 461 3.35 -20.85 -33.24
CA VAL A 461 4.20 -19.66 -33.17
C VAL A 461 3.32 -18.40 -33.07
N PHE A 462 3.46 -17.64 -31.99
CA PHE A 462 2.58 -16.50 -31.70
C PHE A 462 3.35 -15.22 -31.40
N LYS A 463 2.75 -14.07 -31.73
CA LYS A 463 3.39 -12.75 -31.65
C LYS A 463 3.09 -12.06 -30.32
N LYS A 464 4.12 -11.77 -29.53
CA LYS A 464 4.05 -11.19 -28.17
C LYS A 464 3.20 -9.93 -28.06
N GLY A 465 2.17 -9.96 -27.22
CA GLY A 465 1.23 -8.86 -27.01
C GLY A 465 0.03 -8.84 -27.97
N LYS A 466 -0.03 -9.75 -28.95
CA LYS A 466 -1.19 -9.89 -29.84
C LYS A 466 -2.30 -10.75 -29.20
N THR A 467 -3.55 -10.37 -29.45
CA THR A 467 -4.75 -11.13 -29.10
C THR A 467 -4.99 -12.27 -30.10
N TYR A 468 -5.27 -13.47 -29.58
CA TYR A 468 -5.71 -14.63 -30.35
C TYR A 468 -6.99 -15.21 -29.75
N THR A 469 -7.73 -15.98 -30.56
CA THR A 469 -8.95 -16.67 -30.12
C THR A 469 -8.67 -18.17 -29.99
N LEU A 470 -8.72 -18.66 -28.75
CA LEU A 470 -8.77 -20.09 -28.45
C LEU A 470 -10.15 -20.62 -28.87
N LYS A 471 -10.20 -21.75 -29.57
CA LYS A 471 -11.45 -22.47 -29.88
C LYS A 471 -11.27 -23.96 -29.63
N SER A 472 -12.30 -24.60 -29.11
CA SER A 472 -12.31 -26.04 -28.83
C SER A 472 -13.65 -26.66 -29.25
N THR A 473 -13.67 -27.96 -29.45
CA THR A 473 -14.90 -28.75 -29.53
C THR A 473 -14.70 -29.99 -28.68
N ALA A 474 -15.71 -30.35 -27.90
CA ALA A 474 -15.80 -31.62 -27.20
C ALA A 474 -17.25 -32.13 -27.26
N ILE A 475 -17.42 -33.41 -26.94
CA ILE A 475 -18.72 -34.06 -26.80
C ILE A 475 -18.89 -34.53 -25.35
N ALA A 476 -20.11 -34.56 -24.84
CA ALA A 476 -20.44 -35.03 -23.50
C ALA A 476 -21.87 -35.59 -23.46
N ASN A 477 -22.30 -36.14 -22.32
CA ASN A 477 -23.62 -36.77 -22.17
C ASN A 477 -24.70 -35.75 -21.75
N SER A 478 -24.28 -34.64 -21.16
CA SER A 478 -25.08 -33.44 -20.91
C SER A 478 -24.46 -32.23 -21.62
N LYS A 479 -24.18 -31.14 -20.90
CA LYS A 479 -23.53 -29.92 -21.38
C LYS A 479 -22.02 -30.02 -21.21
N VAL A 480 -21.26 -29.51 -22.17
CA VAL A 480 -19.80 -29.35 -22.06
C VAL A 480 -19.48 -28.00 -21.41
N LEU A 481 -18.60 -28.02 -20.41
CA LEU A 481 -17.94 -26.83 -19.87
C LEU A 481 -16.46 -26.82 -20.29
N TYR A 482 -15.98 -25.67 -20.76
CA TYR A 482 -14.61 -25.46 -21.22
C TYR A 482 -13.86 -24.50 -20.28
N GLN A 483 -12.67 -24.87 -19.81
CA GLN A 483 -11.80 -24.04 -18.97
C GLN A 483 -10.46 -23.85 -19.67
N PHE A 484 -10.01 -22.60 -19.87
CA PHE A 484 -8.82 -22.29 -20.68
C PHE A 484 -7.63 -21.90 -19.81
N TRP A 485 -6.43 -22.39 -20.17
CA TRP A 485 -5.22 -22.30 -19.35
C TRP A 485 -3.97 -21.96 -20.13
N ILE A 486 -3.03 -21.31 -19.44
CA ILE A 486 -1.64 -21.14 -19.87
C ILE A 486 -0.66 -21.50 -18.74
N LYS A 487 0.48 -22.12 -19.08
CA LYS A 487 1.62 -22.34 -18.19
C LYS A 487 2.84 -21.55 -18.67
N ASP A 488 3.43 -20.72 -17.81
CA ASP A 488 4.80 -20.25 -17.99
C ASP A 488 5.76 -21.39 -17.62
N LYS A 489 6.44 -21.99 -18.61
CA LYS A 489 7.34 -23.13 -18.38
C LYS A 489 8.62 -22.74 -17.61
N ARG A 490 8.96 -21.46 -17.49
CA ARG A 490 10.14 -20.97 -16.77
C ARG A 490 9.87 -20.76 -15.27
N THR A 491 8.65 -20.40 -14.90
CA THR A 491 8.24 -20.26 -13.48
C THR A 491 7.41 -21.44 -12.96
N ASP A 492 7.17 -22.43 -13.84
CA ASP A 492 6.22 -23.54 -13.70
C ASP A 492 4.78 -23.11 -13.34
N LYS A 493 4.46 -21.81 -13.44
CA LYS A 493 3.20 -21.25 -12.99
C LYS A 493 2.09 -21.44 -14.02
N TRP A 494 0.99 -22.03 -13.59
CA TRP A 494 -0.29 -22.01 -14.30
C TRP A 494 -1.06 -20.71 -14.03
N THR A 495 -1.71 -20.19 -15.06
CA THR A 495 -2.69 -19.10 -15.02
C THR A 495 -3.94 -19.55 -15.74
N MET A 496 -5.09 -19.44 -15.09
CA MET A 496 -6.39 -19.65 -15.71
C MET A 496 -6.70 -18.43 -16.58
N LEU A 497 -7.04 -18.65 -17.84
CA LEU A 497 -7.45 -17.60 -18.79
C LEU A 497 -8.95 -17.32 -18.69
N ARG A 498 -9.73 -18.38 -18.45
CA ARG A 498 -11.16 -18.32 -18.13
C ARG A 498 -11.56 -19.61 -17.41
N ASP A 499 -12.49 -19.50 -16.48
CA ASP A 499 -13.06 -20.66 -15.80
C ASP A 499 -14.00 -21.50 -16.71
N TYR A 500 -14.57 -22.56 -16.16
CA TYR A 500 -15.52 -23.46 -16.80
C TYR A 500 -16.82 -22.75 -17.23
N GLU A 501 -17.02 -22.62 -18.53
CA GLU A 501 -18.25 -22.11 -19.13
C GLU A 501 -18.61 -22.88 -20.42
N GLU A 502 -19.86 -22.78 -20.85
CA GLU A 502 -20.40 -23.36 -22.08
C GLU A 502 -19.71 -22.88 -23.37
N ASN A 503 -19.40 -21.57 -23.42
CA ASN A 503 -18.81 -20.96 -24.59
C ASN A 503 -17.46 -21.62 -24.87
N ASN A 504 -17.36 -22.30 -26.01
CA ASN A 504 -16.20 -23.08 -26.44
C ASN A 504 -15.03 -22.23 -26.97
N THR A 505 -15.08 -20.91 -26.76
CA THR A 505 -14.07 -19.94 -27.19
C THR A 505 -13.58 -19.05 -26.04
N CYS A 506 -12.34 -18.59 -26.14
CA CYS A 506 -11.74 -17.63 -25.21
C CYS A 506 -10.77 -16.73 -25.97
N THR A 507 -10.94 -15.41 -25.88
CA THR A 507 -9.97 -14.43 -26.40
C THR A 507 -8.90 -14.17 -25.35
N TRP A 508 -7.64 -14.12 -25.79
CA TRP A 508 -6.52 -14.00 -24.87
C TRP A 508 -5.34 -13.25 -25.52
N ILE A 509 -4.68 -12.41 -24.73
CA ILE A 509 -3.52 -11.62 -25.13
C ILE A 509 -2.26 -12.39 -24.74
N THR A 510 -1.41 -12.68 -25.73
CA THR A 510 -0.11 -13.34 -25.52
C THR A 510 0.77 -12.57 -24.52
N PRO A 511 1.43 -13.26 -23.57
CA PRO A 511 2.45 -12.66 -22.71
C PRO A 511 3.54 -11.93 -23.52
N THR A 512 4.01 -10.82 -22.99
CA THR A 512 5.23 -10.16 -23.52
C THR A 512 6.50 -10.77 -22.90
N GLU A 513 6.39 -11.31 -21.68
CA GLU A 513 7.39 -12.12 -20.97
C GLU A 513 7.77 -13.41 -21.75
N GLY A 514 8.86 -14.06 -21.32
CA GLY A 514 9.14 -15.48 -21.61
C GLY A 514 9.50 -15.85 -23.06
N LYS A 515 9.51 -17.17 -23.33
CA LYS A 515 9.77 -17.80 -24.64
C LYS A 515 8.85 -19.01 -24.87
N ASP A 516 8.89 -19.97 -23.93
CA ASP A 516 8.15 -21.23 -24.01
C ASP A 516 6.96 -21.23 -23.04
N TYR A 517 5.78 -21.55 -23.56
CA TYR A 517 4.55 -21.65 -22.77
C TYR A 517 3.77 -22.91 -23.17
N LEU A 518 2.98 -23.48 -22.26
CA LEU A 518 1.92 -24.42 -22.65
C LEU A 518 0.61 -23.67 -22.71
N ILE A 519 -0.15 -23.80 -23.80
CA ILE A 519 -1.52 -23.27 -23.88
C ILE A 519 -2.51 -24.41 -24.11
N GLY A 520 -3.66 -24.37 -23.45
CA GLY A 520 -4.57 -25.50 -23.43
C GLY A 520 -5.99 -25.21 -22.99
N VAL A 521 -6.78 -26.28 -23.06
CA VAL A 521 -8.16 -26.35 -22.61
C VAL A 521 -8.36 -27.61 -21.78
N HIS A 522 -9.13 -27.49 -20.71
CA HIS A 522 -9.78 -28.60 -20.04
C HIS A 522 -11.24 -28.62 -20.48
N VAL A 523 -11.81 -29.80 -20.65
CA VAL A 523 -13.25 -29.98 -20.82
C VAL A 523 -13.78 -30.91 -19.75
N LYS A 524 -15.01 -30.63 -19.30
CA LYS A 524 -15.78 -31.57 -18.50
C LYS A 524 -17.27 -31.52 -18.85
N ASP A 525 -17.98 -32.60 -18.57
CA ASP A 525 -19.43 -32.62 -18.54
C ASP A 525 -19.89 -31.80 -17.31
N GLU A 526 -20.97 -31.04 -17.44
CA GLU A 526 -21.54 -30.23 -16.35
C GLU A 526 -21.86 -31.06 -15.10
N SER A 527 -22.23 -32.34 -15.29
CA SER A 527 -22.48 -33.28 -14.19
C SER A 527 -21.23 -33.85 -13.53
N SER A 528 -20.05 -33.74 -14.16
CA SER A 528 -18.83 -34.43 -13.72
C SER A 528 -18.28 -33.84 -12.41
N GLN A 529 -18.02 -34.73 -11.46
CA GLN A 529 -17.39 -34.43 -10.17
C GLN A 529 -15.85 -34.36 -10.26
N GLU A 530 -15.29 -34.69 -11.42
CA GLU A 530 -13.85 -34.57 -11.67
C GLU A 530 -13.44 -33.10 -11.83
N ARG A 531 -12.16 -32.81 -11.57
CA ARG A 531 -11.58 -31.48 -11.86
C ARG A 531 -11.59 -31.17 -13.36
N LEU A 532 -11.44 -32.20 -14.19
CA LEU A 532 -11.55 -32.19 -15.66
C LEU A 532 -11.80 -33.63 -16.12
N ASP A 533 -12.44 -33.81 -17.26
CA ASP A 533 -12.64 -35.13 -17.87
C ASP A 533 -11.59 -35.44 -18.94
N ASP A 534 -11.23 -34.42 -19.73
CA ASP A 534 -10.25 -34.50 -20.81
C ASP A 534 -9.56 -33.16 -21.03
N PHE A 535 -8.38 -33.17 -21.64
CA PHE A 535 -7.58 -31.95 -21.83
C PHE A 535 -6.62 -32.04 -23.02
N LYS A 536 -6.19 -30.88 -23.51
CA LYS A 536 -5.04 -30.78 -24.43
C LYS A 536 -4.22 -29.54 -24.14
N TYR A 537 -2.90 -29.71 -24.09
CA TYR A 537 -1.93 -28.63 -24.10
C TYR A 537 -1.10 -28.71 -25.38
N ASN A 538 -0.81 -27.56 -25.99
CA ASN A 538 0.17 -27.42 -27.06
C ASN A 538 1.32 -26.52 -26.59
N LEU A 539 2.54 -26.77 -27.08
CA LEU A 539 3.71 -25.92 -26.78
C LEU A 539 3.68 -24.68 -27.68
N MET A 540 3.47 -23.52 -27.08
CA MET A 540 3.63 -22.21 -27.72
C MET A 540 5.11 -21.78 -27.72
N LYS A 541 5.53 -21.21 -28.86
CA LYS A 541 6.70 -20.33 -28.97
C LYS A 541 6.25 -18.88 -29.15
N LEU A 542 6.91 -17.95 -28.46
CA LEU A 542 6.63 -16.51 -28.57
C LEU A 542 7.70 -15.75 -29.36
N GLU A 543 7.32 -15.20 -30.51
CA GLU A 543 8.15 -14.30 -31.32
C GLU A 543 7.88 -12.82 -30.98
N SER A 544 8.92 -11.98 -31.07
CA SER A 544 8.78 -10.53 -30.92
C SER A 544 8.15 -9.91 -32.17
N MET A 545 7.06 -9.16 -31.98
CA MET A 545 6.63 -8.18 -32.99
C MET A 545 7.76 -7.17 -33.20
N LYS A 546 8.02 -6.81 -34.46
CA LYS A 546 9.07 -5.87 -34.83
C LYS A 546 8.51 -4.64 -35.54
N SER A 547 9.09 -3.48 -35.24
CA SER A 547 8.95 -2.28 -36.05
C SER A 547 10.16 -2.05 -36.96
N TYR A 548 9.92 -1.48 -38.14
CA TYR A 548 10.95 -1.17 -39.16
C TYR A 548 10.86 0.30 -39.58
N VAL A 549 12.01 0.96 -39.77
CA VAL A 549 12.10 2.38 -40.19
C VAL A 549 11.81 2.51 -41.68
N GLN A 550 10.61 2.96 -42.02
CA GLN A 550 10.23 3.29 -43.39
C GLN A 550 10.93 4.58 -43.87
N SER A 551 11.01 5.59 -43.01
CA SER A 551 11.73 6.84 -43.31
C SER A 551 12.24 7.54 -42.05
N PHE A 552 13.29 8.33 -42.21
CA PHE A 552 13.84 9.22 -41.19
C PHE A 552 14.60 10.37 -41.84
N GLY A 553 14.23 11.60 -41.50
CA GLY A 553 14.77 12.83 -42.06
C GLY A 553 14.77 13.99 -41.05
N VAL A 554 15.47 15.06 -41.40
CA VAL A 554 15.59 16.29 -40.60
C VAL A 554 15.00 17.45 -41.39
N TYR A 555 14.12 18.22 -40.76
CA TYR A 555 13.27 19.20 -41.42
C TYR A 555 13.49 20.62 -40.87
N ASP A 556 13.44 21.60 -41.76
CA ASP A 556 13.44 23.03 -41.49
C ASP A 556 12.05 23.59 -41.85
N GLY A 557 11.20 23.76 -40.83
CA GLY A 557 9.76 23.88 -41.02
C GLY A 557 9.21 22.61 -41.69
N ASN A 558 8.68 22.77 -42.91
CA ASN A 558 8.13 21.66 -43.72
C ASN A 558 9.15 21.06 -44.71
N ASN A 559 10.35 21.65 -44.86
CA ASN A 559 11.31 21.24 -45.90
C ASN A 559 12.35 20.25 -45.37
N GLU A 560 12.58 19.13 -46.06
CA GLU A 560 13.59 18.14 -45.70
C GLU A 560 15.01 18.58 -46.13
N ILE A 561 15.98 18.56 -45.21
CA ILE A 561 17.38 18.86 -45.50
C ILE A 561 18.10 17.59 -45.97
N LYS A 562 18.29 17.47 -47.28
CA LYS A 562 18.87 16.27 -47.93
C LYS A 562 20.40 16.30 -48.08
N ASN A 563 21.03 17.48 -48.05
CA ASN A 563 22.48 17.62 -48.20
C ASN A 563 23.27 17.29 -46.91
N SER A 564 22.58 16.98 -45.80
CA SER A 564 23.17 16.71 -44.49
C SER A 564 23.97 17.87 -43.84
N VAL A 565 23.79 19.12 -44.28
CA VAL A 565 24.48 20.31 -43.71
C VAL A 565 23.51 21.19 -42.91
N PHE A 566 23.86 21.49 -41.66
CA PHE A 566 22.96 22.15 -40.69
C PHE A 566 23.63 23.32 -39.97
N LYS A 567 22.86 24.37 -39.67
CA LYS A 567 23.36 25.58 -39.00
C LYS A 567 23.44 25.37 -37.50
N LYS A 568 24.62 25.59 -36.92
CA LYS A 568 24.89 25.48 -35.47
C LYS A 568 23.88 26.29 -34.66
N GLY A 569 23.35 25.71 -33.59
CA GLY A 569 22.37 26.36 -32.72
C GLY A 569 20.97 26.57 -33.30
N LYS A 570 20.72 26.24 -34.59
CA LYS A 570 19.37 26.33 -35.17
C LYS A 570 18.50 25.14 -34.74
N THR A 571 17.22 25.42 -34.50
CA THR A 571 16.18 24.42 -34.26
C THR A 571 15.69 23.80 -35.57
N TYR A 572 15.53 22.48 -35.56
CA TYR A 572 15.03 21.62 -36.63
C TYR A 572 14.04 20.58 -36.08
N THR A 573 13.25 19.98 -36.96
CA THR A 573 12.32 18.88 -36.60
C THR A 573 12.88 17.57 -37.12
N LEU A 574 13.19 16.64 -36.22
CA LEU A 574 13.37 15.23 -36.58
C LEU A 574 12.01 14.63 -36.87
N LYS A 575 11.89 13.87 -37.96
CA LYS A 575 10.65 13.14 -38.30
C LYS A 575 11.00 11.76 -38.82
N ALA A 576 10.32 10.75 -38.29
CA ALA A 576 10.41 9.37 -38.71
C ALA A 576 9.04 8.85 -39.17
N VAL A 577 9.03 7.76 -39.94
CA VAL A 577 7.86 6.90 -40.14
C VAL A 577 8.33 5.47 -39.99
N ALA A 578 7.59 4.67 -39.23
CA ALA A 578 7.90 3.27 -39.02
C ALA A 578 6.65 2.39 -39.18
N ILE A 579 6.85 1.21 -39.74
CA ILE A 579 5.83 0.17 -39.86
C ILE A 579 5.97 -0.73 -38.63
N ALA A 580 4.87 -1.01 -37.93
CA ALA A 580 4.82 -1.93 -36.79
C ALA A 580 3.48 -2.67 -36.82
N GLU A 581 3.42 -3.87 -36.28
CA GLU A 581 2.18 -4.67 -36.29
C GLU A 581 1.13 -4.19 -35.28
N SER A 582 1.55 -3.59 -34.15
CA SER A 582 0.64 -2.97 -33.19
C SER A 582 0.74 -1.45 -33.20
N LYS A 583 1.89 -0.90 -32.78
CA LYS A 583 2.13 0.56 -32.80
C LYS A 583 3.62 0.87 -32.67
N PRO A 584 4.21 1.73 -33.52
CA PRO A 584 5.61 2.11 -33.40
C PRO A 584 5.82 3.08 -32.23
N LEU A 585 6.85 2.80 -31.43
CA LEU A 585 7.48 3.74 -30.51
C LEU A 585 8.80 4.21 -31.13
N TYR A 586 9.07 5.51 -31.02
CA TYR A 586 10.27 6.15 -31.57
C TYR A 586 11.16 6.69 -30.44
N GLN A 587 12.46 6.46 -30.51
CA GLN A 587 13.46 6.99 -29.57
C GLN A 587 14.53 7.74 -30.38
N PHE A 588 14.81 8.99 -30.03
CA PHE A 588 15.70 9.85 -30.83
C PHE A 588 17.07 9.98 -30.17
N TRP A 589 18.12 9.95 -30.98
CA TRP A 589 19.51 9.91 -30.54
C TRP A 589 20.40 10.83 -31.37
N ILE A 590 21.51 11.26 -30.77
CA ILE A 590 22.63 11.87 -31.47
C ILE A 590 23.94 11.20 -31.04
N LYS A 591 24.85 10.94 -31.97
CA LYS A 591 26.22 10.49 -31.71
C LYS A 591 27.20 11.58 -32.05
N ASP A 592 28.05 11.95 -31.10
CA ASP A 592 29.27 12.70 -31.36
C ASP A 592 30.33 11.73 -31.90
N LYS A 593 30.76 11.92 -33.15
CA LYS A 593 31.71 10.98 -33.78
C LYS A 593 33.14 11.14 -33.27
N ARG A 594 33.47 12.23 -32.56
CA ARG A 594 34.84 12.54 -32.10
C ARG A 594 35.23 11.77 -30.84
N ASN A 595 34.30 11.67 -29.89
CA ASN A 595 34.47 10.92 -28.64
C ASN A 595 33.68 9.59 -28.64
N GLY A 596 32.90 9.33 -29.69
CA GLY A 596 32.09 8.13 -29.86
C GLY A 596 30.81 8.09 -29.01
N GLN A 597 30.51 9.11 -28.21
CA GLN A 597 29.42 9.10 -27.26
C GLN A 597 28.05 9.24 -27.94
N TRP A 598 27.08 8.51 -27.40
CA TRP A 598 25.67 8.56 -27.78
C TRP A 598 24.85 9.27 -26.70
N THR A 599 24.11 10.31 -27.09
CA THR A 599 23.18 11.03 -26.21
C THR A 599 21.76 10.75 -26.68
N MET A 600 20.90 10.31 -25.76
CA MET A 600 19.47 10.18 -26.01
C MET A 600 18.84 11.58 -26.01
N LEU A 601 18.24 11.95 -27.14
CA LEU A 601 17.50 13.22 -27.28
C LEU A 601 16.08 13.09 -26.72
N ARG A 602 15.45 11.93 -26.88
CA ARG A 602 14.14 11.59 -26.31
C ARG A 602 14.01 10.08 -26.18
N ASP A 603 13.43 9.62 -25.08
CA ASP A 603 13.08 8.20 -24.91
C ASP A 603 11.93 7.75 -25.84
N PHE A 604 11.63 6.44 -25.84
CA PHE A 604 10.58 5.79 -26.60
C PHE A 604 9.19 6.40 -26.32
N ALA A 605 8.59 7.01 -27.33
CA ALA A 605 7.23 7.52 -27.28
C ALA A 605 6.52 7.37 -28.64
N GLU A 606 5.19 7.42 -28.63
CA GLU A 606 4.34 7.23 -29.81
C GLU A 606 4.44 8.39 -30.84
N SER A 607 4.90 9.57 -30.41
CA SER A 607 5.15 10.69 -31.33
C SER A 607 6.35 10.40 -32.25
N ASN A 608 6.13 10.48 -33.55
CA ASN A 608 7.14 10.26 -34.58
C ASN A 608 7.97 11.51 -34.92
N THR A 609 7.84 12.59 -34.16
CA THR A 609 8.61 13.84 -34.30
C THR A 609 9.34 14.24 -33.03
N PHE A 610 10.41 15.02 -33.18
CA PHE A 610 11.13 15.64 -32.07
C PHE A 610 11.81 16.95 -32.50
N THR A 611 11.71 17.98 -31.65
CA THR A 611 12.35 19.29 -31.86
C THR A 611 13.81 19.23 -31.41
N TRP A 612 14.74 19.22 -32.36
CA TRP A 612 16.18 19.13 -32.11
C TRP A 612 16.86 20.48 -32.36
N ILE A 613 17.70 20.92 -31.41
CA ILE A 613 18.59 22.07 -31.60
C ILE A 613 19.94 21.53 -32.04
N ALA A 614 20.43 21.98 -33.19
CA ALA A 614 21.73 21.56 -33.72
C ALA A 614 22.86 21.94 -32.74
N PRO A 615 23.76 21.00 -32.36
CA PRO A 615 24.84 21.28 -31.43
C PRO A 615 25.66 22.49 -31.87
N MET A 616 26.07 23.31 -30.91
CA MET A 616 26.95 24.43 -31.20
C MET A 616 28.34 23.94 -31.64
N ASN A 617 28.84 22.87 -31.02
CA ASN A 617 30.26 22.59 -30.85
C ASN A 617 30.76 21.35 -31.61
N GLY A 618 30.82 21.37 -32.94
CA GLY A 618 31.51 20.33 -33.72
C GLY A 618 31.41 20.49 -35.24
N GLN A 619 31.83 19.44 -35.97
CA GLN A 619 31.66 19.31 -37.43
C GLN A 619 30.96 18.01 -37.86
N ASP A 620 31.01 16.94 -37.08
CA ASP A 620 30.68 15.59 -37.56
C ASP A 620 29.91 14.77 -36.50
N TYR A 621 28.63 14.54 -36.78
CA TYR A 621 27.67 13.84 -35.91
C TYR A 621 26.91 12.76 -36.71
N LEU A 622 26.31 11.79 -36.00
CA LEU A 622 25.17 11.03 -36.52
C LEU A 622 23.92 11.48 -35.76
N ILE A 623 22.79 11.68 -36.44
CA ILE A 623 21.49 11.75 -35.76
C ILE A 623 20.70 10.49 -36.10
N GLY A 624 19.86 10.05 -35.16
CA GLY A 624 19.25 8.74 -35.22
C GLY A 624 17.84 8.67 -34.70
N VAL A 625 17.10 7.73 -35.27
CA VAL A 625 15.90 7.17 -34.66
C VAL A 625 16.10 5.68 -34.45
N HIS A 626 15.80 5.20 -33.24
CA HIS A 626 15.49 3.79 -33.00
C HIS A 626 13.97 3.65 -33.00
N VAL A 627 13.48 2.54 -33.54
CA VAL A 627 12.06 2.21 -33.51
C VAL A 627 11.86 0.83 -32.93
N LYS A 628 10.72 0.64 -32.26
CA LYS A 628 10.25 -0.69 -31.90
C LYS A 628 8.74 -0.74 -31.81
N ASP A 629 8.17 -1.93 -31.93
CA ASP A 629 6.76 -2.12 -31.62
C ASP A 629 6.52 -1.90 -30.11
N LYS A 630 5.35 -1.36 -29.76
CA LYS A 630 4.94 -1.08 -28.38
C LYS A 630 5.04 -2.30 -27.45
N TYR A 631 4.96 -3.52 -27.96
CA TYR A 631 5.11 -4.76 -27.20
C TYR A 631 6.49 -5.42 -27.31
N SER A 632 7.41 -4.85 -28.11
CA SER A 632 8.78 -5.39 -28.23
C SER A 632 9.61 -5.17 -26.97
N ARG A 633 10.30 -6.25 -26.58
CA ARG A 633 11.25 -6.28 -25.47
C ARG A 633 12.70 -6.19 -25.89
N GLU A 634 12.97 -6.12 -27.19
CA GLU A 634 14.30 -5.74 -27.66
C GLU A 634 14.59 -4.29 -27.25
N ARG A 635 15.87 -3.95 -27.17
CA ARG A 635 16.33 -2.57 -26.92
C ARG A 635 15.78 -1.61 -27.99
N LEU A 636 15.70 -2.11 -29.21
CA LEU A 636 15.11 -1.53 -30.43
C LEU A 636 14.87 -2.70 -31.40
N ASP A 637 13.93 -2.56 -32.33
CA ASP A 637 13.72 -3.56 -33.39
C ASP A 637 14.52 -3.21 -34.65
N ASP A 638 14.57 -1.92 -34.97
CA ASP A 638 15.27 -1.35 -36.13
C ASP A 638 15.75 0.08 -35.82
N PHE A 639 16.68 0.60 -36.61
CA PHE A 639 17.25 1.94 -36.45
C PHE A 639 17.68 2.54 -37.78
N LYS A 640 17.65 3.87 -37.87
CA LYS A 640 18.27 4.61 -38.98
C LYS A 640 19.09 5.77 -38.46
N TYR A 641 20.32 5.88 -38.95
CA TYR A 641 21.24 6.97 -38.66
C TYR A 641 21.53 7.75 -39.94
N ASN A 642 21.36 9.07 -39.89
CA ASN A 642 21.76 9.97 -40.96
C ASN A 642 23.01 10.74 -40.49
N PRO A 643 24.03 10.96 -41.36
CA PRO A 643 25.15 11.83 -41.03
C PRO A 643 24.67 13.28 -40.89
N ILE A 644 25.32 14.03 -40.01
CA ILE A 644 25.05 15.44 -39.76
C ILE A 644 26.39 16.18 -39.79
N GLN A 645 26.57 17.01 -40.82
CA GLN A 645 27.63 18.00 -40.87
C GLN A 645 27.08 19.34 -40.36
N LEU A 646 27.85 20.01 -39.51
CA LEU A 646 27.51 21.35 -39.04
C LEU A 646 28.22 22.39 -39.92
N GLU A 647 27.50 23.41 -40.36
CA GLU A 647 28.06 24.56 -41.09
C GLU A 647 29.18 25.19 -40.25
N VAL A 648 30.39 25.20 -40.80
CA VAL A 648 31.60 25.74 -40.15
C VAL A 648 32.06 26.97 -40.88
N GLU A 649 32.10 28.09 -40.17
CA GLU A 649 32.77 29.30 -40.61
C GLU A 649 34.06 29.47 -39.83
N LYS A 650 35.12 29.84 -40.54
CA LYS A 650 36.46 30.08 -40.00
C LYS A 650 36.57 31.54 -39.55
N SER A 651 37.16 31.79 -38.38
CA SER A 651 37.44 33.17 -37.95
C SER A 651 38.68 33.73 -38.63
N HIS A 652 38.71 35.04 -38.90
CA HIS A 652 39.85 35.74 -39.51
C HIS A 652 40.35 36.88 -38.61
N ILE A 653 41.66 37.10 -38.55
CA ILE A 653 42.31 38.16 -37.80
C ILE A 653 42.15 39.51 -38.52
N GLU A 654 41.32 40.38 -37.95
CA GLU A 654 41.19 41.78 -38.37
C GLU A 654 42.42 42.59 -37.92
N SER A 655 42.90 42.37 -36.69
CA SER A 655 44.10 43.06 -36.18
C SER A 655 44.88 42.23 -35.15
N PHE A 656 46.18 42.51 -35.06
CA PHE A 656 47.09 42.04 -34.01
C PHE A 656 48.21 43.06 -33.86
N GLY A 657 48.48 43.47 -32.63
CA GLY A 657 49.50 44.46 -32.27
C GLY A 657 49.97 44.32 -30.83
N VAL A 658 51.10 44.97 -30.52
CA VAL A 658 51.72 44.96 -29.18
C VAL A 658 51.71 46.37 -28.62
N TYR A 659 51.28 46.52 -27.36
CA TYR A 659 50.98 47.82 -26.76
C TYR A 659 51.76 48.06 -25.46
N ASP A 660 52.32 49.26 -25.32
CA ASP A 660 52.85 49.83 -24.06
C ASP A 660 51.84 50.87 -23.56
N ASN A 661 51.18 50.61 -22.42
CA ASN A 661 50.21 51.53 -21.80
C ASN A 661 49.17 52.13 -22.79
N ASN A 662 48.61 51.27 -23.66
CA ASN A 662 47.69 51.56 -24.77
C ASN A 662 48.27 52.23 -26.04
N THR A 663 49.56 52.58 -26.08
CA THR A 663 50.25 53.00 -27.31
C THR A 663 50.77 51.77 -28.08
N GLU A 664 50.52 51.68 -29.39
CA GLU A 664 50.97 50.56 -30.22
C GLU A 664 52.45 50.68 -30.64
N ILE A 665 53.24 49.63 -30.41
CA ILE A 665 54.68 49.56 -30.72
C ILE A 665 54.89 49.09 -32.16
N LYS A 666 54.65 50.00 -33.12
CA LYS A 666 54.66 49.70 -34.57
C LYS A 666 56.02 49.30 -35.15
N ASN A 667 57.12 49.59 -34.46
CA ASN A 667 58.48 49.22 -34.89
C ASN A 667 58.94 47.85 -34.36
N TYR A 668 58.15 47.21 -33.48
CA TYR A 668 58.47 45.93 -32.83
C TYR A 668 59.85 45.89 -32.12
N VAL A 669 60.26 47.03 -31.55
CA VAL A 669 61.44 47.13 -30.67
C VAL A 669 60.97 47.27 -29.23
N PHE A 670 61.35 46.31 -28.39
CA PHE A 670 60.90 46.21 -27.00
C PHE A 670 62.06 46.29 -26.01
N LYS A 671 61.77 46.51 -24.73
CA LYS A 671 62.76 46.66 -23.67
C LYS A 671 62.78 45.44 -22.76
N LYS A 672 63.97 44.91 -22.47
CA LYS A 672 64.21 43.68 -21.69
C LYS A 672 63.49 43.76 -20.34
N GLY A 673 62.71 42.74 -20.01
CA GLY A 673 61.94 42.67 -18.76
C GLY A 673 60.73 43.62 -18.66
N LYS A 674 60.46 44.47 -19.67
CA LYS A 674 59.26 45.31 -19.70
C LYS A 674 58.02 44.47 -20.01
N ILE A 675 56.89 44.82 -19.39
CA ILE A 675 55.60 44.19 -19.63
C ILE A 675 54.86 44.97 -20.71
N TYR A 676 54.45 44.27 -21.77
CA TYR A 676 53.60 44.80 -22.84
C TYR A 676 52.27 44.05 -22.86
N THR A 677 51.27 44.62 -23.53
CA THR A 677 49.99 43.94 -23.78
C THR A 677 49.92 43.53 -25.25
N LEU A 678 49.80 42.23 -25.53
CA LEU A 678 49.39 41.74 -26.84
C LEU A 678 47.88 41.93 -26.95
N LYS A 679 47.39 42.52 -28.04
CA LYS A 679 45.95 42.59 -28.34
C LYS A 679 45.70 42.12 -29.77
N ALA A 680 44.60 41.40 -29.96
CA ALA A 680 44.11 40.98 -31.26
C ALA A 680 42.62 41.30 -31.39
N VAL A 681 42.13 41.38 -32.62
CA VAL A 681 40.70 41.35 -32.93
C VAL A 681 40.52 40.37 -34.09
N ALA A 682 39.54 39.48 -33.96
CA ALA A 682 39.19 38.53 -34.99
C ALA A 682 37.68 38.45 -35.17
N ILE A 683 37.25 38.42 -36.43
CA ILE A 683 35.86 38.29 -36.84
C ILE A 683 35.51 36.81 -36.82
N ALA A 684 34.46 36.46 -36.07
CA ALA A 684 33.96 35.08 -35.93
C ALA A 684 32.43 35.11 -35.76
N LYS A 685 31.72 34.22 -36.46
CA LYS A 685 30.24 34.19 -36.43
C LYS A 685 29.66 33.74 -35.10
N SER A 686 30.36 32.88 -34.35
CA SER A 686 29.92 32.45 -33.02
C SER A 686 30.65 33.24 -31.93
N LYS A 687 31.97 33.05 -31.81
CA LYS A 687 32.86 33.81 -30.90
C LYS A 687 34.32 33.47 -31.18
N ALA A 688 35.21 34.45 -31.26
CA ALA A 688 36.63 34.19 -31.43
C ALA A 688 37.28 33.68 -30.12
N LEU A 689 38.12 32.65 -30.24
CA LEU A 689 39.09 32.22 -29.25
C LEU A 689 40.50 32.60 -29.73
N TYR A 690 41.33 33.10 -28.82
CA TYR A 690 42.67 33.60 -29.12
C TYR A 690 43.72 32.78 -28.35
N GLN A 691 44.79 32.37 -29.03
CA GLN A 691 45.94 31.64 -28.46
C GLN A 691 47.21 32.46 -28.75
N PHE A 692 48.01 32.78 -27.73
CA PHE A 692 49.16 33.68 -27.89
C PHE A 692 50.48 32.92 -27.81
N TRP A 693 51.45 33.30 -28.65
CA TRP A 693 52.71 32.59 -28.83
C TRP A 693 53.90 33.53 -28.97
N ILE A 694 55.07 33.04 -28.56
CA ILE A 694 56.39 33.58 -28.89
C ILE A 694 57.26 32.46 -29.49
N LYS A 695 58.03 32.77 -30.53
CA LYS A 695 59.09 31.90 -31.05
C LYS A 695 60.45 32.49 -30.73
N ASP A 696 61.33 31.72 -30.11
CA ASP A 696 62.75 32.00 -30.06
C ASP A 696 63.40 31.51 -31.36
N LYS A 697 63.96 32.42 -32.16
CA LYS A 697 64.57 32.06 -33.45
C LYS A 697 65.99 31.50 -33.31
N ARG A 698 66.58 31.48 -32.11
CA ARG A 698 67.97 31.04 -31.87
C ARG A 698 68.08 29.51 -31.74
N ASN A 699 67.00 28.87 -31.29
CA ASN A 699 66.88 27.43 -30.99
C ASN A 699 65.60 26.83 -31.63
N ASP A 700 64.93 27.61 -32.47
CA ASP A 700 63.65 27.35 -33.14
C ASP A 700 62.45 27.01 -32.23
N GLN A 701 62.54 27.27 -30.92
CA GLN A 701 61.52 26.87 -29.95
C GLN A 701 60.29 27.78 -29.96
N TRP A 702 59.10 27.17 -29.86
CA TRP A 702 57.83 27.86 -29.66
C TRP A 702 57.37 27.74 -28.21
N THR A 703 57.11 28.87 -27.57
CA THR A 703 56.52 28.93 -26.23
C THR A 703 55.10 29.49 -26.32
N MET A 704 54.12 28.71 -25.83
CA MET A 704 52.74 29.18 -25.70
C MET A 704 52.65 30.15 -24.51
N LEU A 705 52.23 31.38 -24.77
CA LEU A 705 52.02 32.40 -23.73
C LEU A 705 50.67 32.19 -23.02
N ARG A 706 49.65 31.74 -23.77
CA ARG A 706 48.36 31.28 -23.25
C ARG A 706 47.61 30.47 -24.31
N ASP A 707 46.91 29.44 -23.86
CA ASP A 707 46.02 28.65 -24.70
C ASP A 707 44.77 29.45 -25.19
N PHE A 708 43.98 28.84 -26.08
CA PHE A 708 42.74 29.36 -26.65
C PHE A 708 41.74 29.79 -25.58
N ALA A 709 41.51 31.09 -25.46
CA ALA A 709 40.48 31.66 -24.58
C ALA A 709 39.80 32.86 -25.23
N GLU A 710 38.60 33.20 -24.76
CA GLU A 710 37.76 34.29 -25.29
C GLU A 710 38.35 35.70 -25.09
N GLY A 711 39.29 35.86 -24.14
CA GLY A 711 39.98 37.12 -23.90
C GLY A 711 40.95 37.45 -25.03
N ASN A 712 40.67 38.52 -25.79
CA ASN A 712 41.42 38.93 -26.99
C ASN A 712 42.79 39.58 -26.73
N SER A 713 43.29 39.52 -25.49
CA SER A 713 44.55 40.14 -25.08
C SER A 713 45.22 39.39 -23.94
N ILE A 714 46.52 39.68 -23.74
CA ILE A 714 47.35 39.14 -22.66
C ILE A 714 48.51 40.09 -22.33
N THR A 715 48.90 40.17 -21.06
CA THR A 715 50.17 40.81 -20.64
C THR A 715 51.33 39.84 -20.78
N TRP A 716 52.42 40.29 -21.38
CA TRP A 716 53.61 39.49 -21.67
C TRP A 716 54.87 40.28 -21.33
N THR A 717 55.82 39.62 -20.67
CA THR A 717 57.11 40.21 -20.30
C THR A 717 58.14 39.91 -21.38
N ALA A 718 58.81 40.95 -21.89
CA ALA A 718 59.86 40.80 -22.88
C ALA A 718 61.07 40.02 -22.32
N PRO A 719 61.61 39.02 -23.04
CA PRO A 719 62.82 38.29 -22.67
C PRO A 719 63.99 39.19 -22.24
N THR A 720 64.81 38.69 -21.34
CA THR A 720 66.03 39.38 -20.87
C THR A 720 67.26 39.01 -21.73
N ASP A 721 67.17 37.93 -22.49
CA ASP A 721 68.18 37.41 -23.39
C ASP A 721 67.73 37.46 -24.86
N GLY A 722 68.69 37.42 -25.80
CA GLY A 722 68.42 37.39 -27.24
C GLY A 722 67.93 38.71 -27.87
N GLU A 723 68.00 38.77 -29.20
CA GLU A 723 67.50 39.89 -30.03
C GLU A 723 66.58 39.43 -31.17
N ASN A 724 66.29 38.13 -31.29
CA ASN A 724 65.65 37.53 -32.46
C ASN A 724 64.47 36.63 -32.06
N TYR A 725 63.27 37.21 -32.02
CA TYR A 725 62.03 36.49 -31.72
C TYR A 725 60.97 36.72 -32.81
N LEU A 726 59.93 35.86 -32.80
CA LEU A 726 58.62 36.16 -33.38
C LEU A 726 57.59 36.23 -32.25
N ILE A 727 56.59 37.10 -32.35
CA ILE A 727 55.46 37.15 -31.42
C ILE A 727 54.15 37.13 -32.21
N GLY A 728 53.12 36.46 -31.70
CA GLY A 728 51.91 36.25 -32.50
C GLY A 728 50.70 35.70 -31.79
N VAL A 729 49.65 35.55 -32.58
CA VAL A 729 48.33 35.04 -32.17
C VAL A 729 47.81 34.04 -33.19
N HIS A 730 47.21 32.96 -32.71
CA HIS A 730 46.30 32.12 -33.49
C HIS A 730 44.87 32.43 -33.06
N VAL A 731 43.93 32.37 -34.00
CA VAL A 731 42.50 32.50 -33.70
C VAL A 731 41.71 31.36 -34.28
N LYS A 732 40.57 31.06 -33.66
CA LYS A 732 39.52 30.23 -34.25
C LYS A 732 38.15 30.62 -33.72
N ASP A 733 37.10 30.32 -34.49
CA ASP A 733 35.76 30.30 -33.93
C ASP A 733 35.68 29.24 -32.82
N LYS A 734 34.96 29.56 -31.75
CA LYS A 734 34.73 28.71 -30.57
C LYS A 734 34.26 27.29 -30.90
N TYR A 735 33.70 27.09 -32.10
CA TYR A 735 33.19 25.82 -32.58
C TYR A 735 33.88 25.30 -33.85
N SER A 736 35.05 25.83 -34.22
CA SER A 736 35.93 25.19 -35.20
C SER A 736 36.60 23.95 -34.59
N VAL A 737 36.81 22.91 -35.41
CA VAL A 737 37.60 21.72 -35.02
C VAL A 737 39.02 21.75 -35.60
N GLU A 738 39.33 22.77 -36.41
CA GLU A 738 40.69 23.01 -36.86
C GLU A 738 41.60 23.34 -35.66
N ARG A 739 42.91 23.11 -35.82
CA ARG A 739 43.90 23.49 -34.81
C ARG A 739 43.81 25.00 -34.51
N LEU A 740 43.70 25.77 -35.58
CA LEU A 740 43.46 27.22 -35.67
C LEU A 740 42.73 27.49 -37.00
N ASP A 741 41.98 28.57 -37.09
CA ASP A 741 41.37 29.02 -38.35
C ASP A 741 42.30 29.99 -39.10
N ASP A 742 43.02 30.85 -38.36
CA ASP A 742 43.92 31.88 -38.88
C ASP A 742 45.03 32.22 -37.87
N PHE A 743 46.15 32.79 -38.33
CA PHE A 743 47.31 33.13 -37.50
C PHE A 743 48.08 34.35 -38.02
N LYS A 744 48.71 35.10 -37.11
CA LYS A 744 49.59 36.21 -37.45
C LYS A 744 50.80 36.26 -36.52
N TYR A 745 51.99 36.35 -37.11
CA TYR A 745 53.26 36.55 -36.41
C TYR A 745 53.91 37.85 -36.88
N SER A 746 54.51 38.60 -35.95
CA SER A 746 55.37 39.75 -36.21
C SER A 746 56.80 39.46 -35.74
N PRO A 747 57.84 39.94 -36.44
CA PRO A 747 59.22 39.87 -35.96
C PRO A 747 59.41 40.78 -34.76
N MET A 748 60.45 40.51 -33.96
CA MET A 748 60.68 41.22 -32.70
C MET A 748 62.18 41.36 -32.38
N LYS A 749 62.60 42.58 -32.01
CA LYS A 749 63.90 42.88 -31.39
C LYS A 749 63.71 43.32 -29.93
N VAL A 750 64.64 42.95 -29.05
CA VAL A 750 64.63 43.37 -27.63
C VAL A 750 65.94 44.06 -27.26
N GLU A 751 65.87 45.17 -26.56
CA GLU A 751 67.00 46.02 -26.17
C GLU A 751 67.04 46.24 -24.65
N SER A 752 68.19 46.61 -24.09
CA SER A 752 68.29 46.94 -22.66
C SER A 752 67.31 48.07 -22.28
N GLY A 753 66.56 47.86 -21.19
CA GLY A 753 65.73 48.89 -20.57
C GLY A 753 66.58 49.94 -19.85
N THR A 754 65.95 51.08 -19.54
CA THR A 754 66.58 52.19 -18.81
C THR A 754 65.67 52.73 -17.71
N ALA A 755 66.24 53.31 -16.65
CA ALA A 755 65.45 53.93 -15.58
C ALA A 755 65.88 55.37 -15.21
N GLN A 756 64.89 56.25 -15.06
CA GLN A 756 65.05 57.68 -14.76
C GLN A 756 64.50 58.06 -13.39
N VAL A 757 65.24 58.89 -12.63
CA VAL A 757 64.78 59.41 -11.33
C VAL A 757 63.58 60.35 -11.53
N GLN A 758 62.41 59.99 -10.99
CA GLN A 758 61.25 60.90 -10.89
C GLN A 758 61.37 61.80 -9.66
N SER A 759 61.75 61.24 -8.51
CA SER A 759 61.95 62.03 -7.28
C SER A 759 62.95 61.37 -6.33
N PHE A 760 63.51 62.21 -5.45
CA PHE A 760 64.29 61.82 -4.27
C PHE A 760 63.94 62.83 -3.18
N LYS A 761 63.52 62.34 -2.01
CA LYS A 761 62.88 63.08 -0.91
C LYS A 761 63.27 62.45 0.43
N MET A 762 63.17 63.22 1.51
CA MET A 762 63.50 62.78 2.87
C MET A 762 62.36 63.08 3.84
N TYR A 763 62.15 62.20 4.82
CA TYR A 763 61.01 62.24 5.74
C TYR A 763 61.41 62.05 7.21
N ASP A 764 60.73 62.78 8.09
CA ASP A 764 60.72 62.62 9.55
C ASP A 764 59.39 61.96 9.95
N GLY A 765 59.40 60.64 10.17
CA GLY A 765 58.18 59.85 10.23
C GLY A 765 57.39 59.95 8.93
N SER A 766 56.20 60.56 8.98
CA SER A 766 55.35 60.85 7.81
C SER A 766 55.57 62.23 7.19
N LYS A 767 56.32 63.14 7.84
CA LYS A 767 56.48 64.53 7.41
C LYS A 767 57.65 64.70 6.45
N GLU A 768 57.41 65.29 5.27
CA GLU A 768 58.46 65.58 4.29
C GLU A 768 59.36 66.74 4.75
N ILE A 769 60.67 66.61 4.51
CA ILE A 769 61.70 67.61 4.82
C ILE A 769 62.12 68.30 3.53
N THR A 770 61.67 69.53 3.33
CA THR A 770 62.01 70.37 2.17
C THR A 770 63.24 71.25 2.39
N SER A 771 63.60 71.53 3.65
CA SER A 771 64.72 72.40 4.01
C SER A 771 66.11 71.80 3.77
N ASN A 772 66.22 70.47 3.68
CA ASN A 772 67.47 69.71 3.69
C ASN A 772 68.34 69.88 4.94
N VAL A 773 67.73 70.29 6.07
CA VAL A 773 68.40 70.49 7.37
C VAL A 773 67.99 69.37 8.33
N PHE A 774 68.96 68.64 8.88
CA PHE A 774 68.75 67.40 9.63
C PHE A 774 69.47 67.40 10.99
N GLN A 775 68.84 66.81 12.01
CA GLN A 775 69.41 66.70 13.35
C GLN A 775 70.42 65.54 13.43
N ARG A 776 71.61 65.80 13.96
CA ARG A 776 72.71 64.83 14.13
C ARG A 776 72.27 63.65 14.99
N GLY A 777 72.58 62.43 14.56
CA GLY A 777 72.17 61.19 15.24
C GLY A 777 70.68 60.85 15.13
N LYS A 778 69.84 61.71 14.54
CA LYS A 778 68.42 61.39 14.30
C LYS A 778 68.25 60.54 13.04
N THR A 779 67.31 59.61 13.08
CA THR A 779 66.95 58.72 11.96
C THR A 779 65.84 59.35 11.11
N TYR A 780 65.98 59.22 9.79
CA TYR A 780 65.08 59.73 8.76
C TYR A 780 64.84 58.69 7.67
N THR A 781 63.73 58.79 6.94
CA THR A 781 63.44 57.91 5.80
C THR A 781 63.80 58.63 4.51
N LEU A 782 64.80 58.12 3.79
CA LEU A 782 65.04 58.46 2.39
C LEU A 782 63.99 57.75 1.53
N LYS A 783 63.42 58.44 0.54
CA LYS A 783 62.50 57.84 -0.43
C LYS A 783 62.80 58.37 -1.83
N ALA A 784 62.87 57.46 -2.79
CA ALA A 784 62.98 57.77 -4.20
C ALA A 784 61.76 57.26 -4.97
N MET A 785 61.58 57.77 -6.18
CA MET A 785 60.71 57.19 -7.21
C MET A 785 61.47 57.22 -8.52
N ALA A 786 61.38 56.16 -9.32
CA ALA A 786 62.04 56.07 -10.62
C ALA A 786 61.15 55.38 -11.65
N ASN A 787 61.14 55.92 -12.86
CA ASN A 787 60.47 55.33 -14.01
C ASN A 787 61.45 54.41 -14.74
N GLY A 788 61.32 53.11 -14.54
CA GLY A 788 62.06 52.08 -15.27
C GLY A 788 61.23 51.49 -16.41
N ASP A 789 61.88 50.96 -17.44
CA ASP A 789 61.21 50.15 -18.45
C ASP A 789 60.71 48.82 -17.86
N SER A 790 61.48 48.20 -16.96
CA SER A 790 61.11 47.04 -16.15
C SER A 790 60.91 47.45 -14.68
N LYS A 791 61.63 46.84 -13.73
CA LYS A 791 61.68 47.29 -12.34
C LYS A 791 62.89 48.20 -12.10
N SER A 792 62.68 49.34 -11.48
CA SER A 792 63.77 50.20 -10.99
C SER A 792 64.44 49.57 -9.75
N LEU A 793 65.77 49.54 -9.76
CA LEU A 793 66.61 49.26 -8.59
C LEU A 793 67.18 50.56 -8.03
N TYR A 794 67.23 50.65 -6.70
CA TYR A 794 67.62 51.83 -5.94
C TYR A 794 68.86 51.54 -5.09
N GLN A 795 69.92 52.33 -5.23
CA GLN A 795 71.14 52.26 -4.42
C GLN A 795 71.35 53.61 -3.72
N PHE A 796 71.48 53.62 -2.39
CA PHE A 796 71.56 54.85 -1.59
C PHE A 796 72.99 55.15 -1.17
N TRP A 797 73.36 56.43 -1.20
CA TRP A 797 74.71 56.93 -1.00
C TRP A 797 74.74 58.17 -0.12
N ILE A 798 75.86 58.40 0.56
CA ILE A 798 76.22 59.67 1.16
C ILE A 798 77.65 60.06 0.73
N LYS A 799 77.86 61.34 0.42
CA LYS A 799 79.19 61.92 0.22
C LYS A 799 79.55 62.80 1.40
N ASP A 800 80.72 62.59 1.99
CA ASP A 800 81.37 63.58 2.84
C ASP A 800 82.18 64.52 1.92
N LYS A 801 81.80 65.81 1.84
CA LYS A 801 82.54 66.75 0.97
C LYS A 801 83.94 67.07 1.49
N SER A 802 84.23 66.86 2.78
CA SER A 802 85.49 67.31 3.41
C SER A 802 86.71 66.45 3.05
N ASN A 803 86.49 65.16 2.81
CA ASN A 803 87.49 64.19 2.35
C ASN A 803 87.15 63.67 0.94
N ASN A 804 86.13 64.25 0.30
CA ASN A 804 85.61 63.92 -1.02
C ASN A 804 85.06 62.47 -1.17
N GLN A 805 84.91 61.71 -0.08
CA GLN A 805 84.58 60.28 -0.12
C GLN A 805 83.07 60.02 -0.30
N TRP A 806 82.74 58.96 -1.05
CA TRP A 806 81.41 58.41 -1.19
C TRP A 806 81.28 57.11 -0.39
N THR A 807 80.31 57.05 0.53
CA THR A 807 79.95 55.84 1.28
C THR A 807 78.61 55.32 0.78
N MET A 808 78.55 54.04 0.41
CA MET A 808 77.29 53.38 0.09
C MET A 808 76.51 53.14 1.39
N LEU A 809 75.29 53.67 1.46
CA LEU A 809 74.37 53.47 2.58
C LEU A 809 73.59 52.16 2.44
N ARG A 810 73.22 51.81 1.20
CA ARG A 810 72.60 50.53 0.84
C ARG A 810 72.88 50.21 -0.62
N ASP A 811 73.17 48.95 -0.92
CA ASP A 811 73.25 48.46 -2.29
C ASP A 811 71.88 48.48 -3.02
N TYR A 812 71.90 48.16 -4.31
CA TYR A 812 70.74 48.05 -5.19
C TYR A 812 69.71 47.04 -4.68
N SER A 813 68.52 47.51 -4.33
CA SER A 813 67.31 46.67 -4.15
C SER A 813 66.10 47.31 -4.83
N GLU A 814 64.99 46.56 -4.93
CA GLU A 814 63.72 47.06 -5.46
C GLU A 814 63.02 48.04 -4.47
N ASP A 815 63.45 48.07 -3.21
CA ASP A 815 62.86 48.92 -2.17
C ASP A 815 63.25 50.38 -2.38
N ASN A 816 62.28 51.22 -2.71
CA ASN A 816 62.50 52.64 -3.01
C ASN A 816 62.67 53.54 -1.76
N THR A 817 62.70 52.95 -0.57
CA THR A 817 62.94 53.63 0.71
C THR A 817 64.19 53.09 1.41
N PHE A 818 64.82 53.93 2.23
CA PHE A 818 65.91 53.53 3.12
C PHE A 818 65.92 54.35 4.41
N THR A 819 66.08 53.67 5.55
CA THR A 819 66.15 54.30 6.87
C THR A 819 67.58 54.72 7.17
N TRP A 820 67.86 56.03 7.14
CA TRP A 820 69.19 56.61 7.29
C TRP A 820 69.30 57.41 8.59
N THR A 821 70.35 57.16 9.37
CA THR A 821 70.69 57.98 10.55
C THR A 821 71.70 59.05 10.17
N ALA A 822 71.39 60.31 10.49
CA ALA A 822 72.24 61.45 10.18
C ALA A 822 73.59 61.38 10.94
N PRO A 823 74.74 61.61 10.29
CA PRO A 823 76.04 61.60 10.94
C PRO A 823 76.12 62.49 12.19
N THR A 824 76.94 62.07 13.16
CA THR A 824 77.14 62.78 14.43
C THR A 824 78.17 63.91 14.33
N LYS A 825 79.04 63.89 13.31
CA LYS A 825 80.10 64.87 13.06
C LYS A 825 79.52 66.22 12.60
N SER A 826 80.03 67.32 13.13
CA SER A 826 79.24 68.54 13.36
C SER A 826 79.37 69.67 12.34
N CYS A 827 80.29 69.61 11.37
CA CYS A 827 80.76 70.81 10.65
C CYS A 827 81.01 70.60 9.15
N GLN A 828 80.32 69.65 8.52
CA GLN A 828 80.65 69.23 7.15
C GLN A 828 79.39 69.10 6.29
N ASP A 829 79.44 69.71 5.11
CA ASP A 829 78.45 69.54 4.07
C ASP A 829 78.45 68.09 3.58
N TYR A 830 77.29 67.44 3.56
CA TYR A 830 77.13 66.14 2.91
C TYR A 830 76.28 66.26 1.64
N LEU A 831 76.46 65.34 0.70
CA LEU A 831 75.47 65.05 -0.34
C LEU A 831 74.79 63.74 0.00
N LEU A 832 73.48 63.72 0.19
CA LEU A 832 72.71 62.47 0.10
C LEU A 832 72.45 62.15 -1.37
N GLY A 833 72.42 60.87 -1.71
CA GLY A 833 72.25 60.43 -3.09
C GLY A 833 71.46 59.16 -3.25
N VAL A 834 70.82 59.05 -4.41
CA VAL A 834 70.28 57.79 -4.95
C VAL A 834 70.83 57.57 -6.36
N HIS A 835 71.35 56.37 -6.62
CA HIS A 835 71.59 55.86 -7.97
C HIS A 835 70.43 54.93 -8.34
N ILE A 836 70.00 55.02 -9.59
CA ILE A 836 68.88 54.29 -10.17
C ILE A 836 69.39 53.50 -11.36
N LYS A 837 68.90 52.28 -11.54
CA LYS A 837 68.96 51.59 -12.83
C LYS A 837 67.77 50.68 -13.04
N ASP A 838 67.49 50.37 -14.29
CA ASP A 838 66.59 49.30 -14.65
C ASP A 838 67.18 47.95 -14.24
N LYS A 839 66.36 47.04 -13.74
CA LYS A 839 66.78 45.69 -13.34
C LYS A 839 67.40 44.89 -14.49
N CYS A 840 67.09 45.24 -15.75
CA CYS A 840 67.64 44.62 -16.94
C CYS A 840 68.74 45.47 -17.62
N SER A 841 69.06 46.66 -17.09
CA SER A 841 70.18 47.47 -17.59
C SER A 841 71.52 46.79 -17.32
N GLN A 842 72.40 46.87 -18.31
CA GLN A 842 73.79 46.40 -18.22
C GLN A 842 74.73 47.49 -17.70
N GLN A 843 74.23 48.71 -17.47
CA GLN A 843 75.04 49.82 -16.94
C GLN A 843 75.22 49.70 -15.43
N ARG A 844 76.27 50.37 -14.92
CA ARG A 844 76.49 50.52 -13.47
C ARG A 844 75.29 51.22 -12.82
N LEU A 845 74.83 52.30 -13.45
CA LEU A 845 73.64 53.09 -13.12
C LEU A 845 73.09 53.71 -14.42
N ASP A 846 71.78 53.97 -14.49
CA ASP A 846 71.14 54.64 -15.64
C ASP A 846 70.90 56.14 -15.35
N SER A 847 70.60 56.47 -14.10
CA SER A 847 70.40 57.85 -13.64
C SER A 847 70.72 57.99 -12.15
N PHE A 848 70.87 59.23 -11.67
CA PHE A 848 71.13 59.53 -10.27
C PHE A 848 70.55 60.88 -9.87
N LYS A 849 70.33 61.08 -8.56
CA LYS A 849 70.04 62.40 -8.00
C LYS A 849 70.78 62.57 -6.68
N TYR A 850 71.40 63.74 -6.52
CA TYR A 850 72.10 64.15 -5.30
C TYR A 850 71.42 65.39 -4.71
N GLN A 851 71.38 65.47 -3.39
CA GLN A 851 70.79 66.57 -2.64
C GLN A 851 71.77 67.00 -1.53
N PRO A 852 72.20 68.28 -1.48
CA PRO A 852 73.04 68.77 -0.39
C PRO A 852 72.26 68.85 0.92
N ILE A 853 72.91 68.54 2.04
CA ILE A 853 72.29 68.55 3.37
C ILE A 853 73.17 69.19 4.44
N THR A 854 72.53 69.76 5.47
CA THR A 854 73.19 70.46 6.59
C THR A 854 72.80 69.81 7.92
N LEU A 855 73.77 69.59 8.83
CA LEU A 855 73.56 68.84 10.08
C LEU A 855 73.63 69.72 11.35
N TYR A 856 72.58 69.71 12.18
CA TYR A 856 72.46 70.55 13.39
C TYR A 856 72.24 69.74 14.69
N GLY A 857 72.38 70.41 15.84
CA GLY A 857 72.04 69.87 17.16
C GLY A 857 73.08 68.96 17.83
N THR A 858 72.74 68.51 19.03
CA THR A 858 73.55 67.61 19.89
C THR A 858 72.88 66.24 19.97
N ILE A 859 73.67 65.20 20.21
CA ILE A 859 73.25 63.79 20.14
C ILE A 859 72.27 63.47 21.29
N ILE A 860 71.16 62.81 20.96
CA ILE A 860 70.27 62.14 21.92
C ILE A 860 70.37 60.64 21.65
N VAL A 861 70.70 59.84 22.68
CA VAL A 861 70.77 58.38 22.59
C VAL A 861 69.47 57.79 23.14
N ASN A 862 68.57 57.35 22.25
CA ASN A 862 67.35 56.66 22.66
C ASN A 862 67.68 55.23 23.09
N ASN A 863 67.58 54.96 24.39
CA ASN A 863 67.92 53.68 24.98
C ASN A 863 66.81 52.64 24.71
N LYS A 864 66.94 51.87 23.63
CA LYS A 864 65.97 50.83 23.25
C LYS A 864 65.97 49.69 24.26
N LYS A 865 64.79 49.11 24.50
CA LYS A 865 64.66 47.82 25.20
C LYS A 865 65.15 46.68 24.31
N LYS A 866 65.99 45.80 24.87
CA LYS A 866 66.68 44.74 24.16
C LYS A 866 66.04 43.38 24.43
N ILE A 867 65.67 42.68 23.37
CA ILE A 867 65.02 41.37 23.46
C ILE A 867 65.87 40.34 22.71
N VAL A 868 66.17 39.23 23.38
CA VAL A 868 66.83 38.08 22.75
C VAL A 868 65.78 37.06 22.35
N LEU A 869 65.74 36.75 21.06
CA LEU A 869 64.84 35.76 20.48
C LEU A 869 65.61 34.49 20.15
N ASP A 870 65.16 33.38 20.71
CA ASP A 870 65.78 32.07 20.56
C ASP A 870 64.92 31.19 19.64
N ALA A 871 65.51 30.77 18.52
CA ALA A 871 64.88 29.80 17.62
C ALA A 871 65.32 28.40 18.06
N GLY A 872 64.42 27.68 18.75
CA GLY A 872 64.66 26.36 19.34
C GLY A 872 65.27 25.36 18.36
N HIS A 873 66.16 24.49 18.84
CA HIS A 873 66.98 23.57 18.03
C HIS A 873 67.83 24.30 16.97
N GLY A 874 68.47 23.55 16.06
CA GLY A 874 69.19 24.07 14.89
C GLY A 874 70.43 24.92 15.18
N ASN A 875 71.33 24.99 14.20
CA ASN A 875 72.51 25.85 14.25
C ASN A 875 72.83 26.40 12.85
N ARG A 876 73.37 27.63 12.75
CA ARG A 876 73.86 28.19 11.49
C ARG A 876 75.32 27.81 11.19
N ASN A 877 76.07 27.39 12.20
CA ASN A 877 77.48 27.03 12.07
C ASN A 877 77.66 25.52 12.28
N LEU A 878 77.79 24.78 11.18
CA LEU A 878 77.91 23.32 11.16
C LEU A 878 79.35 22.80 11.37
N THR A 879 80.32 23.66 11.71
CA THR A 879 81.74 23.28 11.74
C THR A 879 82.06 22.24 12.82
N TYR A 880 81.31 22.23 13.93
CA TYR A 880 81.41 21.22 14.99
C TYR A 880 80.02 20.93 15.59
N GLY A 881 79.53 19.70 15.43
CA GLY A 881 78.26 19.24 16.00
C GLY A 881 77.28 18.69 14.98
N GLY A 882 76.36 17.84 15.45
CA GLY A 882 75.23 17.39 14.64
C GLY A 882 74.16 18.48 14.50
N TYR A 883 73.47 18.50 13.36
CA TYR A 883 72.28 19.35 13.21
C TYR A 883 71.12 18.73 13.97
N ASP A 884 70.76 19.31 15.11
CA ASP A 884 69.50 19.02 15.79
C ASP A 884 68.33 19.67 15.02
N SER A 885 67.41 18.83 14.55
CA SER A 885 66.20 19.25 13.84
C SER A 885 65.04 19.65 14.74
N GLY A 886 65.14 19.41 16.05
CA GLY A 886 63.98 19.23 16.90
C GLY A 886 63.09 18.09 16.39
N ALA A 887 61.82 18.13 16.75
CA ALA A 887 60.85 17.13 16.31
C ALA A 887 60.66 17.13 14.77
N VAL A 888 60.47 15.94 14.20
CA VAL A 888 60.12 15.75 12.78
C VAL A 888 58.65 15.35 12.66
N GLY A 889 57.86 16.27 12.14
CA GLY A 889 56.41 16.20 12.04
C GLY A 889 55.86 15.59 10.75
N VAL A 890 54.54 15.71 10.59
CA VAL A 890 53.78 15.16 9.47
C VAL A 890 54.30 15.69 8.14
N GLY A 891 54.71 14.77 7.25
CA GLY A 891 55.28 15.12 5.94
C GLY A 891 56.76 15.55 5.97
N GLY A 892 57.49 15.26 7.05
CA GLY A 892 58.93 15.54 7.16
C GLY A 892 59.27 16.99 7.56
N ILE A 893 58.29 17.73 8.09
CA ILE A 893 58.47 19.10 8.59
C ILE A 893 59.38 19.05 9.82
N LYS A 894 60.49 19.80 9.81
CA LYS A 894 61.38 19.93 10.96
C LYS A 894 60.96 21.12 11.83
N GLU A 895 60.92 20.91 13.13
CA GLU A 895 60.72 21.99 14.11
C GLU A 895 61.77 23.10 13.94
N SER A 896 63.05 22.76 13.79
CA SER A 896 64.17 23.70 13.65
C SER A 896 64.01 24.73 12.51
N ASP A 897 63.24 24.40 11.48
CA ASP A 897 62.93 25.28 10.34
C ASP A 897 61.68 26.13 10.61
N LEU A 898 60.66 25.57 11.29
CA LEU A 898 59.49 26.32 11.76
C LEU A 898 59.88 27.38 12.80
N THR A 899 60.69 27.01 13.80
CA THR A 899 61.18 27.93 14.83
C THR A 899 62.00 29.05 14.19
N GLN A 900 62.83 28.74 13.19
CA GLN A 900 63.59 29.75 12.45
C GLN A 900 62.67 30.77 11.76
N SER A 901 61.64 30.29 11.06
CA SER A 901 60.69 31.13 10.32
C SER A 901 59.87 32.03 11.25
N LEU A 902 59.30 31.47 12.33
CA LEU A 902 58.50 32.22 13.29
C LEU A 902 59.34 33.24 14.08
N THR A 903 60.55 32.88 14.53
CA THR A 903 61.46 33.81 15.23
C THR A 903 61.85 35.00 14.36
N LEU A 904 62.15 34.80 13.08
CA LEU A 904 62.48 35.90 12.16
C LEU A 904 61.28 36.83 11.95
N LYS A 905 60.06 36.29 11.82
CA LYS A 905 58.82 37.09 11.71
C LYS A 905 58.55 37.91 12.98
N LEU A 906 58.74 37.30 14.16
CA LEU A 906 58.60 37.97 15.46
C LEU A 906 59.63 39.08 15.64
N GLY A 907 60.90 38.82 15.32
CA GLY A 907 61.96 39.83 15.39
C GLY A 907 61.72 41.01 14.45
N GLN A 908 61.30 40.75 13.20
CA GLN A 908 60.88 41.81 12.28
C GLN A 908 59.68 42.61 12.81
N TYR A 909 58.73 41.98 13.50
CA TYR A 909 57.61 42.69 14.13
C TYR A 909 58.10 43.61 15.26
N LEU A 910 58.91 43.09 16.18
CA LEU A 910 59.41 43.85 17.33
C LEU A 910 60.39 44.96 16.96
N GLN A 911 61.22 44.78 15.91
CA GLN A 911 62.04 45.84 15.33
C GLN A 911 61.18 47.03 14.85
N ARG A 912 59.99 46.78 14.28
CA ARG A 912 59.02 47.83 13.92
C ARG A 912 58.36 48.49 15.13
N GLN A 913 58.26 47.78 16.27
CA GLN A 913 57.85 48.34 17.57
C GLN A 913 59.02 49.00 18.34
N ASN A 914 60.12 49.34 17.65
CA ASN A 914 61.29 50.04 18.17
C ASN A 914 62.16 49.29 19.21
N PHE A 915 61.97 47.99 19.42
CA PHE A 915 62.89 47.17 20.22
C PHE A 915 64.25 46.97 19.51
N ASP A 916 65.28 46.65 20.29
CA ASP A 916 66.57 46.11 19.81
C ASP A 916 66.51 44.58 19.90
N ILE A 917 66.84 43.87 18.80
CA ILE A 917 66.59 42.42 18.66
C ILE A 917 67.88 41.67 18.34
N ILE A 918 68.17 40.65 19.14
CA ILE A 918 69.31 39.75 19.01
C ILE A 918 68.79 38.31 18.83
N TYR A 919 69.28 37.59 17.84
CA TYR A 919 68.91 36.18 17.60
C TYR A 919 70.00 35.24 18.10
N THR A 920 69.67 34.22 18.91
CA THR A 920 70.67 33.29 19.48
C THR A 920 71.53 32.61 18.41
N ARG A 921 70.90 32.07 17.36
CA ARG A 921 71.55 31.36 16.25
C ARG A 921 72.53 32.21 15.41
N ASP A 922 72.62 33.52 15.63
CA ASP A 922 73.66 34.37 15.02
C ASP A 922 75.01 34.27 15.75
N TYR A 923 75.03 33.73 16.98
CA TYR A 923 76.19 33.73 17.88
C TYR A 923 76.67 32.33 18.31
N LEU A 924 75.92 31.27 18.02
CA LEU A 924 76.26 29.88 18.39
C LEU A 924 77.52 29.40 17.62
N LYS A 925 78.41 28.67 18.30
CA LYS A 925 79.74 28.26 17.78
C LYS A 925 79.88 26.74 17.59
N GLY A 926 78.77 26.08 17.26
CA GLY A 926 78.66 24.62 17.30
C GLY A 926 78.56 24.07 18.72
N TYR A 927 78.42 22.76 18.86
CA TYR A 927 78.39 22.05 20.15
C TYR A 927 78.62 20.55 19.97
N ARG A 928 79.09 19.87 21.02
CA ARG A 928 79.24 18.41 21.06
C ARG A 928 78.08 17.72 21.76
N GLN A 929 77.44 18.41 22.70
CA GLN A 929 76.33 17.91 23.52
C GLN A 929 75.27 19.01 23.70
N VAL A 930 74.00 18.62 23.82
CA VAL A 930 72.87 19.58 23.88
C VAL A 930 73.00 20.59 25.03
N GLY A 931 73.59 20.20 26.16
CA GLY A 931 73.85 21.13 27.28
C GLY A 931 74.76 22.32 26.90
N GLU A 932 75.71 22.12 25.99
CA GLU A 932 76.61 23.18 25.50
C GLU A 932 75.88 24.17 24.57
N ASP A 933 74.83 23.73 23.88
CA ASP A 933 73.97 24.58 23.04
C ASP A 933 73.03 25.43 23.90
N LEU A 934 72.37 24.79 24.87
CA LEU A 934 71.46 25.46 25.81
C LEU A 934 72.22 26.49 26.67
N MET A 935 73.48 26.21 27.04
CA MET A 935 74.36 27.17 27.71
C MET A 935 74.69 28.37 26.80
N GLN A 936 75.10 28.15 25.55
CA GLN A 936 75.39 29.24 24.61
C GLN A 936 74.17 30.15 24.35
N ARG A 937 72.96 29.60 24.28
CA ARG A 937 71.71 30.40 24.13
C ARG A 937 71.48 31.31 25.34
N VAL A 938 71.74 30.83 26.55
CA VAL A 938 71.69 31.61 27.80
C VAL A 938 72.81 32.65 27.86
N ASP A 939 74.02 32.31 27.45
CA ASP A 939 75.17 33.22 27.43
C ASP A 939 74.95 34.42 26.50
N VAL A 940 74.29 34.21 25.35
CA VAL A 940 73.87 35.29 24.45
C VAL A 940 72.92 36.25 25.16
N ALA A 941 71.97 35.75 25.96
CA ALA A 941 71.01 36.56 26.70
C ALA A 941 71.68 37.36 27.83
N ASN A 942 72.47 36.67 28.65
CA ASN A 942 73.10 37.23 29.85
C ASN A 942 74.21 38.22 29.47
N SER A 943 75.11 37.87 28.54
CA SER A 943 76.23 38.73 28.13
C SER A 943 75.77 40.02 27.45
N ASN A 944 74.66 39.98 26.70
CA ASN A 944 74.11 41.16 26.05
C ASN A 944 73.27 42.04 26.99
N LYS A 945 72.98 41.60 28.23
CA LYS A 945 72.11 42.26 29.20
C LYS A 945 70.73 42.55 28.60
N ALA A 946 70.06 41.52 28.09
CA ALA A 946 68.70 41.66 27.55
C ALA A 946 67.67 42.02 28.63
N ASP A 947 66.63 42.76 28.25
CA ASP A 947 65.45 43.06 29.08
C ASP A 947 64.41 41.92 29.07
N LEU A 948 64.49 41.01 28.09
CA LEU A 948 63.60 39.86 27.91
C LEU A 948 64.29 38.78 27.04
N PHE A 949 64.05 37.51 27.36
CA PHE A 949 64.38 36.34 26.53
C PHE A 949 63.11 35.58 26.12
N VAL A 950 62.98 35.21 24.85
CA VAL A 950 61.84 34.41 24.35
C VAL A 950 62.34 33.28 23.45
N SER A 951 62.14 32.03 23.86
CA SER A 951 62.42 30.86 23.04
C SER A 951 61.16 30.35 22.33
N ILE A 952 61.33 29.92 21.08
CA ILE A 952 60.27 29.53 20.15
C ILE A 952 60.46 28.06 19.76
N HIS A 953 59.46 27.23 20.04
CA HIS A 953 59.42 25.78 19.83
C HIS A 953 58.06 25.31 19.28
N PHE A 954 57.97 24.05 18.86
CA PHE A 954 56.73 23.38 18.43
C PHE A 954 56.66 21.92 18.90
N ASP A 955 55.80 21.66 19.88
CA ASP A 955 55.60 20.40 20.58
C ASP A 955 55.40 19.16 19.68
N SER A 956 55.62 17.97 20.24
CA SER A 956 55.45 16.68 19.58
C SER A 956 54.90 15.61 20.52
N SER A 957 54.09 14.70 19.98
CA SER A 957 53.56 13.59 20.75
C SER A 957 53.40 12.33 19.90
N ASN A 958 53.62 11.18 20.55
CA ASN A 958 53.28 9.86 20.03
C ASN A 958 51.77 9.68 19.82
N ASN A 959 50.93 10.52 20.43
CA ASN A 959 49.51 10.62 20.12
C ASN A 959 49.28 11.71 19.06
N PRO A 960 48.98 11.38 17.79
CA PRO A 960 48.80 12.37 16.72
C PRO A 960 47.53 13.23 16.88
N SER A 961 46.66 12.92 17.84
CA SER A 961 45.51 13.76 18.21
C SER A 961 45.84 14.84 19.26
N ALA A 962 47.03 14.80 19.87
CA ALA A 962 47.50 15.88 20.75
C ALA A 962 47.55 17.21 19.97
N ASN A 963 47.10 18.29 20.57
CA ASN A 963 46.97 19.59 19.92
C ASN A 963 47.05 20.72 20.96
N GLY A 964 47.31 21.94 20.50
CA GLY A 964 47.28 23.15 21.31
C GLY A 964 48.64 23.69 21.74
N ILE A 965 48.64 25.00 21.99
CA ILE A 965 49.80 25.78 22.43
C ILE A 965 50.01 25.67 23.94
N SER A 966 51.25 25.83 24.39
CA SER A 966 51.59 26.01 25.80
C SER A 966 52.74 27.00 25.97
N THR A 967 52.90 27.57 27.15
CA THR A 967 54.04 28.44 27.48
C THR A 967 54.73 27.94 28.74
N HIS A 968 56.04 28.12 28.80
CA HIS A 968 56.90 27.54 29.83
C HIS A 968 57.80 28.61 30.42
N TYR A 969 57.68 28.82 31.71
CA TYR A 969 58.58 29.66 32.50
C TYR A 969 59.32 28.80 33.52
N SER A 970 59.91 29.43 34.52
CA SER A 970 60.36 28.76 35.74
C SER A 970 60.26 29.74 36.91
N SER A 971 59.84 29.30 38.10
CA SER A 971 59.95 30.10 39.33
C SER A 971 61.39 30.13 39.82
N TYR A 972 62.05 28.96 39.78
CA TYR A 972 63.45 28.80 40.13
C TYR A 972 64.37 29.54 39.14
N ARG A 973 65.31 30.32 39.69
CA ARG A 973 66.29 31.13 38.94
C ARG A 973 67.65 31.08 39.65
N PRO A 974 68.44 29.99 39.55
CA PRO A 974 69.66 29.79 40.35
C PRO A 974 70.70 30.92 40.30
N ASN A 975 70.72 31.72 39.23
CA ASN A 975 71.62 32.87 39.07
C ASN A 975 71.08 34.20 39.66
N LEU A 976 69.85 34.20 40.19
CA LEU A 976 69.16 35.38 40.75
C LEU A 976 68.66 35.13 42.18
N ASP A 977 67.96 34.02 42.42
CA ASP A 977 67.36 33.67 43.71
C ASP A 977 67.37 32.15 43.94
N ASN A 978 67.60 31.78 45.19
CA ASN A 978 67.60 30.41 45.70
C ASN A 978 66.96 30.33 47.11
N SER A 979 66.19 31.36 47.49
CA SER A 979 65.27 31.30 48.63
C SER A 979 64.04 30.44 48.25
N GLY A 980 63.14 30.18 49.22
CA GLY A 980 61.81 29.59 48.94
C GLY A 980 61.75 28.17 48.31
N LEU A 981 62.87 27.53 48.01
CA LEU A 981 62.91 26.35 47.14
C LEU A 981 62.17 25.13 47.71
N GLN A 982 61.41 24.46 46.85
CA GLN A 982 60.77 23.18 47.11
C GLN A 982 60.76 22.29 45.85
N THR A 983 61.27 21.07 45.94
CA THR A 983 61.07 20.05 44.89
C THR A 983 59.70 19.37 45.03
N MET A 984 58.96 19.28 43.93
CA MET A 984 57.83 18.36 43.75
C MET A 984 57.92 17.74 42.36
N ASN A 985 57.71 16.42 42.23
CA ASN A 985 57.70 15.71 40.94
C ASN A 985 58.91 16.06 40.05
N ASP A 986 60.12 16.01 40.63
CA ASP A 986 61.41 16.35 40.02
C ASP A 986 61.57 17.80 39.50
N ILE A 987 60.58 18.67 39.74
CA ILE A 987 60.65 20.10 39.47
C ILE A 987 60.90 20.84 40.80
N VAL A 988 62.01 21.59 40.86
CA VAL A 988 62.30 22.58 41.90
C VAL A 988 61.50 23.84 41.62
N TYR A 989 60.51 24.14 42.45
CA TYR A 989 59.78 25.39 42.46
C TYR A 989 60.39 26.36 43.47
N ASP A 990 60.26 27.66 43.24
CA ASP A 990 60.52 28.70 44.23
C ASP A 990 59.17 29.26 44.74
N ARG A 991 58.98 29.23 46.06
CA ARG A 991 57.78 29.78 46.74
C ARG A 991 57.83 31.30 46.93
N THR A 992 59.01 31.90 46.82
CA THR A 992 59.27 33.35 46.94
C THR A 992 60.01 33.89 45.70
N PRO A 993 59.51 33.61 44.47
CA PRO A 993 60.27 33.80 43.24
C PRO A 993 60.60 35.26 42.95
N CYS A 994 61.77 35.48 42.36
CA CYS A 994 62.25 36.80 42.00
C CYS A 994 61.33 37.53 41.00
N THR A 995 61.47 38.85 40.92
CA THR A 995 60.70 39.75 40.04
C THR A 995 60.70 39.27 38.58
N GLU A 996 61.84 38.76 38.11
CA GLU A 996 62.04 38.28 36.74
C GLU A 996 61.22 37.02 36.47
N ALA A 997 61.14 36.11 37.44
CA ALA A 997 60.32 34.90 37.36
C ALA A 997 58.81 35.20 37.44
N ILE A 998 58.40 36.15 38.30
CA ILE A 998 57.00 36.64 38.36
C ILE A 998 56.57 37.22 37.00
N LYS A 999 57.39 38.13 36.44
CA LYS A 999 57.17 38.71 35.10
C LYS A 999 57.14 37.65 33.99
N SER A 1000 57.99 36.63 34.09
CA SER A 1000 58.02 35.51 33.14
C SER A 1000 56.68 34.76 33.11
N ARG A 1001 56.09 34.51 34.27
CA ARG A 1001 54.76 33.87 34.41
C ARG A 1001 53.65 34.74 33.83
N GLU A 1002 53.67 36.04 34.10
CA GLU A 1002 52.67 37.01 33.61
C GLU A 1002 52.68 37.11 32.07
N LEU A 1003 53.86 37.27 31.47
CA LEU A 1003 54.03 37.32 30.02
C LEU A 1003 53.67 35.97 29.35
N SER A 1004 54.01 34.85 29.98
CA SER A 1004 53.62 33.50 29.52
C SER A 1004 52.10 33.34 29.44
N ASN A 1005 51.37 33.78 30.47
CA ASN A 1005 49.90 33.77 30.49
C ASN A 1005 49.29 34.69 29.42
N LEU A 1006 49.85 35.88 29.23
CA LEU A 1006 49.38 36.82 28.22
C LEU A 1006 49.58 36.28 26.79
N ILE A 1007 50.75 35.72 26.50
CA ILE A 1007 51.07 35.12 25.20
C ILE A 1007 50.17 33.91 24.91
N GLY A 1008 50.00 32.99 25.89
CA GLY A 1008 49.11 31.84 25.74
C GLY A 1008 47.67 32.26 25.43
N LYS A 1009 47.16 33.28 26.13
CA LYS A 1009 45.84 33.87 25.83
C LYS A 1009 45.76 34.45 24.42
N ARG A 1010 46.76 35.23 23.99
CA ARG A 1010 46.76 35.86 22.65
C ARG A 1010 46.90 34.86 21.49
N LEU A 1011 47.63 33.76 21.68
CA LEU A 1011 47.74 32.70 20.67
C LEU A 1011 46.45 31.87 20.54
N ALA A 1012 45.70 31.69 21.63
CA ALA A 1012 44.39 31.03 21.61
C ALA A 1012 43.38 31.74 20.68
N GLU A 1013 43.47 33.07 20.55
CA GLU A 1013 42.65 33.88 19.63
C GLU A 1013 42.79 33.46 18.15
N LEU A 1014 43.87 32.75 17.79
CA LEU A 1014 44.09 32.19 16.45
C LEU A 1014 43.47 30.78 16.28
N GLY A 1015 42.58 30.36 17.20
CA GLY A 1015 41.92 29.06 17.16
C GLY A 1015 42.85 27.89 17.49
N PHE A 1016 43.70 28.04 18.50
CA PHE A 1016 44.49 26.96 19.10
C PHE A 1016 43.94 26.65 20.51
N VAL A 1017 43.98 25.38 20.92
CA VAL A 1017 43.68 25.02 22.31
C VAL A 1017 44.82 25.57 23.20
N ASN A 1018 44.46 26.33 24.24
CA ASN A 1018 45.44 26.83 25.21
C ASN A 1018 45.60 25.80 26.34
N ARG A 1019 46.78 25.18 26.43
CA ARG A 1019 47.12 24.21 27.49
C ARG A 1019 47.66 24.89 28.76
N GLY A 1020 47.78 26.22 28.77
CA GLY A 1020 48.20 27.03 29.92
C GLY A 1020 49.70 27.34 29.95
N SER A 1021 50.10 27.97 31.05
CA SER A 1021 51.50 28.33 31.34
C SER A 1021 52.05 27.44 32.46
N SER A 1022 53.07 26.65 32.17
CA SER A 1022 53.71 25.75 33.13
C SER A 1022 55.05 26.28 33.64
N ASP A 1023 55.36 25.90 34.88
CA ASP A 1023 56.71 26.01 35.44
C ASP A 1023 57.39 24.64 35.31
N HIS A 1024 58.42 24.56 34.47
CA HIS A 1024 59.03 23.31 34.02
C HIS A 1024 60.58 23.31 34.10
N ASN A 1025 61.21 24.28 34.76
CA ASN A 1025 62.67 24.31 34.98
C ASN A 1025 63.57 24.11 33.74
N LEU A 1026 63.08 24.50 32.55
CA LEU A 1026 63.81 24.37 31.29
C LEU A 1026 65.12 25.16 31.35
N TYR A 1027 66.21 24.59 30.84
CA TYR A 1027 67.55 25.16 31.02
C TYR A 1027 67.65 26.62 30.56
N VAL A 1028 67.05 26.93 29.40
CA VAL A 1028 67.07 28.27 28.80
C VAL A 1028 66.15 29.28 29.50
N THR A 1029 65.21 28.85 30.35
CA THR A 1029 64.40 29.79 31.15
C THR A 1029 65.01 30.00 32.53
N LYS A 1030 65.46 28.95 33.23
CA LYS A 1030 65.97 29.10 34.61
C LYS A 1030 67.34 29.77 34.75
N ASN A 1031 68.21 29.66 33.75
CA ASN A 1031 69.60 30.18 33.84
C ASN A 1031 69.77 31.61 33.29
N THR A 1032 68.74 32.22 32.72
CA THR A 1032 68.75 33.61 32.23
C THR A 1032 68.46 34.62 33.33
N ASN A 1033 69.18 35.75 33.31
CA ASN A 1033 69.16 36.78 34.36
C ASN A 1033 68.12 37.89 34.13
N MET A 1034 67.12 37.66 33.28
CA MET A 1034 66.02 38.57 32.95
C MET A 1034 64.71 37.77 32.82
N PRO A 1035 63.53 38.40 32.66
CA PRO A 1035 62.30 37.69 32.36
C PRO A 1035 62.47 36.79 31.14
N SER A 1036 62.03 35.54 31.23
CA SER A 1036 62.29 34.54 30.19
C SER A 1036 61.24 33.44 30.14
N LEU A 1037 60.85 33.09 28.92
CA LEU A 1037 59.90 32.03 28.63
C LEU A 1037 60.26 31.26 27.36
N LEU A 1038 59.67 30.09 27.21
CA LEU A 1038 59.63 29.27 26.01
C LEU A 1038 58.17 29.09 25.58
N ILE A 1039 57.89 29.12 24.28
CA ILE A 1039 56.55 29.04 23.71
C ILE A 1039 56.48 27.80 22.80
N GLU A 1040 55.53 26.92 23.08
CA GLU A 1040 55.15 25.81 22.19
C GLU A 1040 53.99 26.25 21.29
N ASN A 1041 54.26 26.38 19.99
CA ASN A 1041 53.37 27.05 19.04
C ASN A 1041 52.41 26.09 18.29
N GLY A 1042 52.19 24.89 18.83
CA GLY A 1042 51.31 23.85 18.29
C GLY A 1042 52.09 22.60 17.87
N PHE A 1043 51.41 21.47 17.68
CA PHE A 1043 52.05 20.17 17.50
C PHE A 1043 52.50 19.88 16.06
N VAL A 1044 53.78 19.51 15.87
CA VAL A 1044 54.28 19.07 14.55
C VAL A 1044 53.81 17.67 14.16
N THR A 1045 53.46 16.81 15.13
CA THR A 1045 52.97 15.44 14.87
C THR A 1045 51.46 15.36 14.63
N ASN A 1046 50.72 16.44 14.85
CA ASN A 1046 49.29 16.52 14.58
C ASN A 1046 49.04 16.95 13.12
N PRO A 1047 48.33 16.18 12.28
CA PRO A 1047 48.13 16.54 10.86
C PRO A 1047 47.41 17.88 10.64
N THR A 1048 46.51 18.28 11.55
CA THR A 1048 45.77 19.53 11.45
C THR A 1048 46.64 20.71 11.87
N GLU A 1049 47.35 20.60 13.00
CA GLU A 1049 48.23 21.67 13.46
C GLU A 1049 49.48 21.79 12.58
N ALA A 1050 50.11 20.69 12.14
CA ALA A 1050 51.23 20.70 11.20
C ALA A 1050 50.91 21.47 9.90
N ASN A 1051 49.69 21.30 9.36
CA ASN A 1051 49.23 22.07 8.20
C ASN A 1051 48.99 23.56 8.51
N LYS A 1052 48.59 23.89 9.75
CA LYS A 1052 48.31 25.24 10.21
C LYS A 1052 49.58 26.01 10.60
N ILE A 1053 50.55 25.37 11.25
CA ILE A 1053 51.81 25.99 11.72
C ILE A 1053 52.86 26.14 10.61
N LYS A 1054 52.79 25.34 9.54
CA LYS A 1054 53.67 25.50 8.36
C LYS A 1054 53.21 26.63 7.43
N ASP A 1055 51.97 27.10 7.57
CA ASP A 1055 51.46 28.19 6.75
C ASP A 1055 52.14 29.53 7.10
N LEU A 1056 52.52 30.28 6.06
CA LEU A 1056 53.33 31.47 6.23
C LEU A 1056 52.53 32.65 6.79
N ASP A 1057 51.22 32.73 6.53
CA ASP A 1057 50.33 33.78 7.01
C ASP A 1057 49.90 33.52 8.47
N MET A 1058 49.61 32.27 8.83
CA MET A 1058 49.39 31.87 10.22
C MET A 1058 50.62 32.19 11.10
N GLN A 1059 51.84 31.90 10.63
CA GLN A 1059 53.07 32.28 11.32
C GLN A 1059 53.23 33.81 11.45
N ASN A 1060 52.77 34.61 10.48
CA ASN A 1060 52.78 36.07 10.61
C ASN A 1060 51.81 36.53 11.72
N LYS A 1061 50.62 35.90 11.79
CA LYS A 1061 49.61 36.17 12.83
C LYS A 1061 50.09 35.73 14.22
N MET A 1062 50.81 34.61 14.33
CA MET A 1062 51.48 34.20 15.58
C MET A 1062 52.53 35.22 16.01
N ALA A 1063 53.44 35.60 15.10
CA ALA A 1063 54.47 36.60 15.37
C ALA A 1063 53.88 37.94 15.82
N GLU A 1064 52.77 38.37 15.21
CA GLU A 1064 52.03 39.54 15.66
C GLU A 1064 51.41 39.34 17.06
N LYS A 1065 50.72 38.23 17.35
CA LYS A 1065 50.09 38.01 18.67
C LYS A 1065 51.12 37.94 19.81
N ILE A 1066 52.27 37.30 19.58
CA ILE A 1066 53.39 37.27 20.53
C ILE A 1066 53.99 38.68 20.65
N GLY A 1067 54.22 39.37 19.54
CA GLY A 1067 54.76 40.74 19.51
C GLY A 1067 53.87 41.79 20.18
N GLN A 1068 52.54 41.63 20.09
CA GLN A 1068 51.55 42.46 20.80
C GLN A 1068 51.66 42.25 22.32
N ALA A 1069 51.70 41.00 22.80
CA ALA A 1069 51.89 40.71 24.24
C ALA A 1069 53.20 41.28 24.79
N ILE A 1070 54.29 41.14 24.05
CA ILE A 1070 55.61 41.69 24.42
C ILE A 1070 55.59 43.22 24.44
N ASN A 1071 54.96 43.87 23.46
CA ASN A 1071 54.81 45.32 23.44
C ASN A 1071 53.95 45.83 24.61
N ASP A 1072 52.91 45.09 24.99
CA ASP A 1072 52.05 45.45 26.14
C ASP A 1072 52.72 45.19 27.50
N PHE A 1073 53.68 44.25 27.58
CA PHE A 1073 54.49 43.98 28.76
C PHE A 1073 55.56 45.04 29.06
N PHE A 1074 55.93 45.86 28.06
CA PHE A 1074 56.90 46.95 28.19
C PHE A 1074 56.27 48.35 28.26
N LYS A 1075 54.96 48.44 28.53
CA LYS A 1075 54.20 49.69 28.76
C LYS A 1075 53.87 49.85 30.25
#